data_AF-A0A9X2GEW2-F1
#
_entry.id   AF-A0A9X2GEW2-F1
#
_cell.length_a   1.000
_cell.length_b   1.000
_cell.length_c   1.000
_cell.angle_alpha   90.00
_cell.angle_beta   90.00
_cell.angle_gamma   90.00
#
_symmetry.space_group_name_H-M   'P 1'
#
loop_
_entity.id
_entity.type
_entity.pdbx_description
1 polymer ?
#
loop_
_entity_poly.entity_id
_entity_poly.type
_entity_poly.pdbx_seq_one_letter_code
_entity_poly.pdbx_strand_id
1 'polypeptide(L)'
;MRTSEEIYHRIRWDPRFDPSRFVMGVGQREAAPKRVALPAFTPGGDIPWHRVLFVEADGELVWDRATGLDRLDTCEAGRAREARLLRPPFFTASTPHAWDPAGGWRPAAGHAPATHTSVRVLTWNTLWDRYDSDLIDTARRRPLLLAALEEADADLIALQEVEPALLSMLLAAPWVREGYTLGTDPYGTDVDDGGLLLLSRLPVREAARHELSPHKAVAAVVVDTATGPLVVAVTHLTSDHSTDGAARRRAELAAIAEGLAGVDGDVVLAGDFNDGTDTPAAALGLRDAWAQAHGADQTPTFDPAVNPLAALSSRSGRAARLDRILLRGRPQVVSAALRGDTPYPAGLYVSDHYAVEAVLDLTGDVRDRGVLDVPPTARTAVAWLPPAELWPAIQEVRRAHDPQLRRWPPHVNLLFGFVPESEFEAAAPLLAAAAAEVEPFTARLEGVRTFRHRDHVTAWLDPAADDPAPWGRLHEALRRRFPRCEGRPEGYTPHLTLGRTEDPVRLAAMTAQVGELVLLSRRADEPMRPRARITLGTGELHWLPDPAAGAKAPPEPADMTRRLEEALEPAEVTRRLEEALEPGVVHVAGSRHMGCALPGADLDLVAVLPGEPDPAEAEARVRAALPGISGLRRVVGARVPGLRLRTDGLDVDLTVVPSGSLPPGQAVDRRAELGEAAAIALSAVSDADAVRAATGQDHTAFARLARQVKAWARARGLDSAPFGGLPGLAWTIMAARTPHGDGDPLSRFFGTWAAWNWRDPVGLAPGAAPGLASGTATGAATGAATGAATGEPAPVVVLTPSAPVRNCARQVTPGGLELLTQELYRAWELAENGRSAELAAPPPLHRRHAAWAVVTVRSGELDALLGRVRGRMLELIGALEEAGAPDAHAWPRPFDSGPRQARYAIGLGRTPPAAATLGEIARHWARDLPGVTVERADGGAVPTLR
;
A
#
# COMPACT_ATOMS: atom_id res chain seq x y z
N MET A 1 30.07 17.85 33.21
CA MET A 1 30.69 16.58 32.82
C MET A 1 29.84 15.47 33.40
N ARG A 2 29.33 14.58 32.55
CA ARG A 2 28.56 13.41 32.99
C ARG A 2 29.45 12.43 33.76
N THR A 3 28.84 11.60 34.61
CA THR A 3 29.54 10.49 35.27
C THR A 3 29.87 9.37 34.27
N SER A 4 30.79 8.47 34.62
CA SER A 4 31.10 7.30 33.77
C SER A 4 29.88 6.40 33.54
N GLU A 5 28.97 6.34 34.50
CA GLU A 5 27.72 5.58 34.41
C GLU A 5 26.73 6.24 33.44
N GLU A 6 26.56 7.56 33.53
CA GLU A 6 25.73 8.33 32.60
C GLU A 6 26.26 8.26 31.16
N ILE A 7 27.58 8.35 30.97
CA ILE A 7 28.23 8.19 29.66
C ILE A 7 28.00 6.79 29.10
N TYR A 8 28.19 5.76 29.92
CA TYR A 8 27.94 4.38 29.54
C TYR A 8 26.51 4.16 29.08
N HIS A 9 25.52 4.58 29.87
CA HIS A 9 24.11 4.44 29.51
C HIS A 9 23.74 5.25 28.28
N ARG A 10 24.30 6.45 28.13
CA ARG A 10 24.10 7.27 26.93
C ARG A 10 24.61 6.55 25.70
N ILE A 11 25.83 6.01 25.72
CA ILE A 11 26.40 5.28 24.59
C ILE A 11 25.56 4.03 24.27
N ARG A 12 25.10 3.30 25.28
CA ARG A 12 24.38 2.03 25.10
C ARG A 12 22.96 2.21 24.54
N TRP A 13 22.28 3.31 24.87
CA TRP A 13 20.85 3.48 24.59
C TRP A 13 20.53 4.60 23.60
N ASP A 14 21.47 5.51 23.32
CA ASP A 14 21.26 6.57 22.33
C ASP A 14 21.61 6.05 20.92
N PRO A 15 20.64 6.00 19.99
CA PRO A 15 20.83 5.40 18.67
C PRO A 15 21.81 6.17 17.77
N ARG A 16 22.24 7.38 18.18
CA ARG A 16 23.27 8.14 17.49
C ARG A 16 24.67 7.53 17.63
N PHE A 17 24.88 6.65 18.61
CA PHE A 17 26.18 6.04 18.90
C PHE A 17 26.18 4.54 18.57
N ASP A 18 27.35 4.03 18.20
CA ASP A 18 27.59 2.61 18.02
C ASP A 18 28.47 2.10 19.18
N PRO A 19 27.89 1.38 20.17
CA PRO A 19 28.61 0.88 21.34
C PRO A 19 29.88 0.10 21.03
N SER A 20 29.93 -0.61 19.89
CA SER A 20 31.09 -1.42 19.50
C SER A 20 32.34 -0.60 19.22
N ARG A 21 32.16 0.69 18.90
CA ARG A 21 33.25 1.63 18.58
C ARG A 21 33.84 2.30 19.82
N PHE A 22 33.30 2.01 21.01
CA PHE A 22 33.76 2.59 22.26
C PHE A 22 34.60 1.62 23.08
N VAL A 23 35.62 2.16 23.73
CA VAL A 23 36.53 1.46 24.64
C VAL A 23 36.58 2.22 25.96
N MET A 24 36.45 1.50 27.07
CA MET A 24 36.60 2.06 28.41
C MET A 24 37.97 1.75 28.99
N GLY A 25 38.66 2.78 29.46
CA GLY A 25 39.90 2.67 30.21
C GLY A 25 39.61 2.47 31.69
N VAL A 26 39.93 1.29 32.21
CA VAL A 26 39.69 0.90 33.60
C VAL A 26 41.01 0.87 34.37
N GLY A 27 41.08 1.56 35.52
CA GLY A 27 42.24 1.59 36.38
C GLY A 27 42.57 0.23 37.00
N GLN A 28 43.85 -0.14 36.97
CA GLN A 28 44.41 -1.31 37.64
C GLN A 28 45.41 -0.88 38.73
N ARG A 29 45.62 -1.72 39.76
CA ARG A 29 46.62 -1.43 40.79
C ARG A 29 48.01 -1.60 40.17
N GLU A 30 48.83 -0.55 40.28
CA GLU A 30 50.26 -0.55 39.89
C GLU A 30 50.54 -0.95 38.42
N ALA A 31 49.55 -0.77 37.54
CA ALA A 31 49.66 -1.06 36.11
C ALA A 31 48.95 0.02 35.28
N ALA A 32 49.26 0.06 33.98
CA ALA A 32 48.57 0.94 33.03
C ALA A 32 47.06 0.60 32.96
N PRO A 33 46.19 1.57 32.64
CA PRO A 33 44.75 1.33 32.54
C PRO A 33 44.43 0.22 31.51
N LYS A 34 43.61 -0.75 31.92
CA LYS A 34 43.10 -1.81 31.04
C LYS A 34 42.05 -1.23 30.11
N ARG A 35 42.22 -1.40 28.81
CA ARG A 35 41.21 -1.08 27.80
C ARG A 35 40.22 -2.23 27.67
N VAL A 36 38.93 -1.95 27.84
CA VAL A 36 37.84 -2.92 27.74
C VAL A 36 36.85 -2.39 26.72
N ALA A 37 36.49 -3.17 25.71
CA ALA A 37 35.45 -2.79 24.77
C ALA A 37 34.13 -2.55 25.52
N LEU A 38 33.41 -1.48 25.19
CA LEU A 38 32.20 -1.09 25.93
C LEU A 38 31.12 -2.19 25.97
N PRO A 39 30.89 -3.00 24.91
CA PRO A 39 29.95 -4.11 24.97
C PRO A 39 30.37 -5.22 25.96
N ALA A 40 31.67 -5.42 26.14
CA ALA A 40 32.23 -6.41 27.06
C ALA A 40 32.33 -5.90 28.52
N PHE A 41 31.82 -4.70 28.80
CA PHE A 41 31.81 -4.15 30.15
C PHE A 41 30.48 -4.41 30.85
N THR A 42 30.57 -5.12 31.97
CA THR A 42 29.43 -5.45 32.85
C THR A 42 29.24 -4.37 33.93
N PRO A 43 28.14 -3.60 33.91
CA PRO A 43 27.84 -2.59 34.93
C PRO A 43 27.63 -3.22 36.30
N GLY A 44 28.21 -2.63 37.35
CA GLY A 44 27.98 -3.07 38.73
C GLY A 44 28.54 -4.45 39.11
N GLY A 45 29.28 -5.11 38.19
CA GLY A 45 30.02 -6.35 38.44
C GLY A 45 31.41 -6.11 39.03
N ASP A 46 32.41 -6.89 38.59
CA ASP A 46 33.80 -6.87 39.10
C ASP A 46 34.56 -5.53 38.93
N ILE A 47 34.02 -4.59 38.15
CA ILE A 47 34.62 -3.28 37.88
C ILE A 47 33.69 -2.17 38.40
N PRO A 48 33.97 -1.61 39.59
CA PRO A 48 33.24 -0.46 40.11
C PRO A 48 33.37 0.77 39.20
N TRP A 49 32.31 1.58 39.09
CA TRP A 49 32.29 2.80 38.26
C TRP A 49 33.45 3.77 38.55
N HIS A 50 33.87 3.89 39.81
CA HIS A 50 35.01 4.73 40.21
C HIS A 50 36.37 4.26 39.66
N ARG A 51 36.43 3.10 38.98
CA ARG A 51 37.62 2.64 38.27
C ARG A 51 37.63 2.99 36.78
N VAL A 52 36.53 3.47 36.20
CA VAL A 52 36.50 3.91 34.80
C VAL A 52 37.19 5.26 34.65
N LEU A 53 38.44 5.29 34.19
CA LEU A 53 39.27 6.50 34.09
C LEU A 53 38.94 7.33 32.85
N PHE A 54 38.68 6.68 31.71
CA PHE A 54 38.36 7.35 30.46
C PHE A 54 37.48 6.48 29.54
N VAL A 55 36.87 7.11 28.54
CA VAL A 55 36.17 6.46 27.42
C VAL A 55 36.74 7.02 26.12
N GLU A 56 37.08 6.13 25.21
CA GLU A 56 37.55 6.42 23.86
C GLU A 56 36.55 5.90 22.84
N ALA A 57 36.47 6.57 21.70
CA ALA A 57 35.75 6.10 20.52
C ALA A 57 36.63 6.28 19.30
N ASP A 58 36.76 5.26 18.43
CA ASP A 58 37.61 5.32 17.23
C ASP A 58 39.07 5.77 17.47
N GLY A 59 39.61 5.51 18.67
CA GLY A 59 40.95 5.97 19.08
C GLY A 59 41.01 7.42 19.58
N GLU A 60 39.88 8.14 19.61
CA GLU A 60 39.76 9.48 20.18
C GLU A 60 39.20 9.46 21.60
N LEU A 61 39.74 10.30 22.47
CA LEU A 61 39.28 10.45 23.85
C LEU A 61 37.97 11.26 23.88
N VAL A 62 36.85 10.62 24.23
CA VAL A 62 35.51 11.25 24.24
C VAL A 62 35.06 11.64 25.64
N TRP A 63 35.58 10.98 26.67
CA TRP A 63 35.35 11.31 28.07
C TRP A 63 36.58 10.94 28.91
N ASP A 64 36.98 11.79 29.85
CA ASP A 64 38.15 11.54 30.72
C ASP A 64 37.98 12.14 32.11
N ARG A 65 38.06 11.27 33.12
CA ARG A 65 37.82 11.61 34.53
C ARG A 65 38.81 12.60 35.11
N ALA A 66 40.09 12.49 34.76
CA ALA A 66 41.15 13.28 35.38
C ALA A 66 41.15 14.73 34.88
N THR A 67 40.85 14.91 33.60
CA THR A 67 40.84 16.21 32.90
C THR A 67 39.46 16.88 32.91
N GLY A 68 38.39 16.14 33.22
CA GLY A 68 37.02 16.64 33.17
C GLY A 68 36.43 16.68 31.75
N LEU A 69 37.08 16.03 30.79
CA LEU A 69 36.69 16.02 29.38
C LEU A 69 35.36 15.26 29.19
N ASP A 70 34.41 15.87 28.48
CA ASP A 70 33.16 15.24 28.04
C ASP A 70 32.76 15.86 26.70
N ARG A 71 33.04 15.14 25.61
CA ARG A 71 32.76 15.57 24.23
C ARG A 71 31.79 14.64 23.51
N LEU A 72 31.11 13.74 24.22
CA LEU A 72 30.29 12.68 23.63
C LEU A 72 29.24 13.23 22.64
N ASP A 73 28.63 14.38 22.90
CA ASP A 73 27.62 14.95 21.98
C ASP A 73 28.19 15.81 20.83
N THR A 74 29.44 16.26 20.96
CA THR A 74 30.09 17.17 19.99
C THR A 74 31.14 16.49 19.12
N CYS A 75 31.57 15.28 19.50
CA CYS A 75 32.50 14.46 18.75
C CYS A 75 31.75 13.58 17.75
N GLU A 76 32.35 13.37 16.58
CA GLU A 76 31.85 12.44 15.56
C GLU A 76 32.35 11.00 15.81
N ALA A 77 33.38 10.82 16.65
CA ALA A 77 33.91 9.52 17.01
C ALA A 77 32.87 8.70 17.78
N GLY A 78 32.72 7.44 17.39
CA GLY A 78 31.72 6.52 17.94
C GLY A 78 30.29 6.76 17.46
N ARG A 79 30.03 7.74 16.57
CA ARG A 79 28.70 7.87 15.95
C ARG A 79 28.37 6.69 15.05
N ALA A 80 27.11 6.28 15.06
CA ALA A 80 26.58 5.30 14.11
C ALA A 80 26.62 5.89 12.70
N ARG A 81 27.33 5.23 11.78
CA ARG A 81 27.44 5.66 10.36
C ARG A 81 26.18 5.32 9.57
N GLU A 82 25.48 4.27 9.99
CA GLU A 82 24.20 3.83 9.48
C GLU A 82 23.32 3.41 10.67
N ALA A 83 22.00 3.57 10.56
CA ALA A 83 21.10 3.16 11.65
C ALA A 83 21.11 1.64 11.78
N ARG A 84 21.38 1.14 12.99
CA ARG A 84 21.39 -0.31 13.29
C ARG A 84 20.06 -0.97 12.94
N LEU A 85 20.05 -2.21 12.48
CA LEU A 85 18.80 -2.97 12.34
C LEU A 85 18.38 -3.62 13.66
N LEU A 86 19.36 -4.02 14.47
CA LEU A 86 19.14 -4.61 15.80
C LEU A 86 19.21 -3.52 16.87
N ARG A 87 18.08 -2.85 17.10
CA ARG A 87 18.00 -1.65 17.96
C ARG A 87 17.52 -1.94 19.40
N PRO A 88 17.96 -1.13 20.38
CA PRO A 88 17.34 -1.09 21.69
C PRO A 88 15.90 -0.51 21.64
N PRO A 89 15.05 -0.76 22.66
CA PRO A 89 15.37 -1.46 23.92
C PRO A 89 15.34 -2.99 23.81
N PHE A 90 14.80 -3.54 22.72
CA PHE A 90 14.68 -4.99 22.57
C PHE A 90 16.06 -5.65 22.42
N PHE A 91 16.85 -5.24 21.44
CA PHE A 91 18.17 -5.82 21.21
C PHE A 91 19.25 -5.10 22.01
N THR A 92 20.02 -5.88 22.78
CA THR A 92 21.29 -5.45 23.38
C THR A 92 22.45 -5.82 22.44
N ALA A 93 23.26 -4.84 22.07
CA ALA A 93 24.46 -5.03 21.24
C ALA A 93 25.41 -6.09 21.79
N SER A 94 25.87 -7.01 20.95
CA SER A 94 26.99 -7.93 21.23
C SER A 94 28.10 -7.74 20.20
N THR A 95 29.29 -8.29 20.48
CA THR A 95 30.46 -8.19 19.61
C THR A 95 30.67 -9.50 18.85
N PRO A 96 30.57 -9.52 17.51
CA PRO A 96 30.87 -10.71 16.74
C PRO A 96 32.38 -11.00 16.75
N HIS A 97 32.78 -12.27 16.69
CA HIS A 97 34.18 -12.70 16.75
C HIS A 97 34.58 -13.54 15.55
N ALA A 98 35.74 -13.25 14.98
CA ALA A 98 36.38 -14.03 13.92
C ALA A 98 37.75 -14.54 14.38
N TRP A 99 38.18 -15.65 13.82
CA TRP A 99 39.49 -16.21 14.14
C TRP A 99 40.62 -15.48 13.41
N ASP A 100 41.70 -15.22 14.15
CA ASP A 100 42.96 -14.73 13.61
C ASP A 100 44.09 -15.73 13.88
N PRO A 101 44.85 -16.15 12.85
CA PRO A 101 45.96 -17.07 13.05
C PRO A 101 47.03 -16.59 14.05
N ALA A 102 47.20 -15.27 14.20
CA ALA A 102 48.20 -14.70 15.11
C ALA A 102 47.68 -14.44 16.53
N GLY A 103 46.37 -14.15 16.69
CA GLY A 103 45.78 -13.68 17.94
C GLY A 103 44.63 -14.53 18.50
N GLY A 104 44.22 -15.60 17.82
CA GLY A 104 43.07 -16.41 18.19
C GLY A 104 41.72 -15.73 17.88
N TRP A 105 40.67 -16.07 18.61
CA TRP A 105 39.36 -15.44 18.46
C TRP A 105 39.40 -13.99 18.92
N ARG A 106 39.04 -13.06 18.02
CA ARG A 106 39.03 -11.63 18.29
C ARG A 106 37.80 -10.96 17.68
N PRO A 107 37.42 -9.74 18.11
CA PRO A 107 36.34 -8.99 17.49
C PRO A 107 36.50 -8.91 15.96
N ALA A 108 35.43 -9.23 15.23
CA ALA A 108 35.44 -9.18 13.77
C ALA A 108 35.59 -7.73 13.29
N ALA A 109 36.48 -7.50 12.32
CA ALA A 109 36.81 -6.17 11.82
C ALA A 109 36.28 -5.96 10.39
N GLY A 110 35.29 -5.07 10.23
CA GLY A 110 34.93 -4.46 8.96
C GLY A 110 34.11 -5.31 7.98
N HIS A 111 33.41 -4.60 7.10
CA HIS A 111 32.48 -5.16 6.12
C HIS A 111 33.26 -5.64 4.89
N ALA A 112 33.24 -6.95 4.61
CA ALA A 112 33.67 -7.48 3.32
C ALA A 112 32.49 -7.41 2.33
N PRO A 113 32.71 -7.16 1.03
CA PRO A 113 31.64 -7.15 0.04
C PRO A 113 31.00 -8.55 -0.06
N ALA A 114 29.70 -8.62 0.20
CA ALA A 114 28.96 -9.87 0.10
C ALA A 114 28.51 -10.15 -1.33
N THR A 115 28.70 -11.39 -1.78
CA THR A 115 28.35 -11.85 -3.13
C THR A 115 27.21 -12.88 -3.14
N HIS A 116 26.71 -13.27 -1.97
CA HIS A 116 25.72 -14.32 -1.84
C HIS A 116 24.34 -13.85 -2.27
N THR A 117 23.79 -14.48 -3.30
CA THR A 117 22.40 -14.36 -3.76
C THR A 117 21.52 -15.52 -3.29
N SER A 118 22.14 -16.60 -2.81
CA SER A 118 21.50 -17.75 -2.17
C SER A 118 22.25 -18.07 -0.89
N VAL A 119 21.55 -18.54 0.14
CA VAL A 119 22.11 -18.82 1.47
C VAL A 119 21.54 -20.11 2.04
N ARG A 120 22.42 -21.02 2.50
CA ARG A 120 22.05 -22.25 3.21
C ARG A 120 22.01 -21.99 4.72
N VAL A 121 20.85 -22.13 5.32
CA VAL A 121 20.63 -21.98 6.76
C VAL A 121 20.38 -23.36 7.38
N LEU A 122 21.07 -23.66 8.47
CA LEU A 122 20.87 -24.88 9.24
C LEU A 122 20.59 -24.52 10.70
N THR A 123 19.58 -25.16 11.30
CA THR A 123 19.31 -25.11 12.73
C THR A 123 19.33 -26.49 13.37
N TRP A 124 19.92 -26.61 14.56
CA TRP A 124 20.01 -27.88 15.27
C TRP A 124 20.03 -27.67 16.80
N ASN A 125 19.08 -28.28 17.51
CA ASN A 125 19.19 -28.50 18.95
C ASN A 125 20.24 -29.60 19.23
N THR A 126 21.31 -29.24 19.95
CA THR A 126 22.51 -30.07 20.11
C THR A 126 22.50 -30.96 21.34
N LEU A 127 21.38 -31.04 22.08
CA LEU A 127 21.15 -31.86 23.28
C LEU A 127 21.91 -31.38 24.52
N TRP A 128 21.17 -30.98 25.57
CA TRP A 128 21.68 -30.48 26.85
C TRP A 128 21.80 -31.56 27.93
N ASP A 129 23.02 -31.83 28.39
CA ASP A 129 23.31 -32.85 29.40
C ASP A 129 23.33 -32.27 30.83
N ARG A 130 22.20 -32.28 31.55
CA ARG A 130 22.16 -31.83 32.95
C ARG A 130 21.82 -32.91 33.99
N TYR A 131 21.36 -34.10 33.57
CA TYR A 131 20.86 -35.10 34.54
C TYR A 131 21.27 -36.56 34.30
N ASP A 132 21.77 -36.99 33.14
CA ASP A 132 22.10 -38.40 32.88
C ASP A 132 23.16 -38.60 31.75
N SER A 133 24.37 -38.06 31.93
CA SER A 133 25.47 -38.15 30.95
C SER A 133 25.87 -39.59 30.59
N ASP A 134 25.69 -40.52 31.54
CA ASP A 134 25.98 -41.95 31.36
C ASP A 134 24.93 -42.69 30.50
N LEU A 135 23.73 -42.11 30.29
CA LEU A 135 22.67 -42.70 29.45
C LEU A 135 22.67 -42.15 28.01
N ILE A 136 23.35 -41.03 27.78
CA ILE A 136 23.24 -40.22 26.56
C ILE A 136 24.50 -40.31 25.67
N ASP A 137 25.56 -41.02 26.07
CA ASP A 137 26.86 -41.13 25.36
C ASP A 137 27.36 -39.80 24.73
N THR A 138 27.20 -38.68 25.43
CA THR A 138 27.48 -37.31 24.91
C THR A 138 28.88 -37.19 24.30
N ALA A 139 29.88 -37.85 24.91
CA ALA A 139 31.26 -37.87 24.43
C ALA A 139 31.44 -38.53 23.04
N ARG A 140 30.58 -39.49 22.67
CA ARG A 140 30.60 -40.15 21.35
C ARG A 140 29.85 -39.35 20.30
N ARG A 141 28.82 -38.59 20.70
CA ARG A 141 27.96 -37.81 19.80
C ARG A 141 28.57 -36.48 19.36
N ARG A 142 29.26 -35.77 20.25
CA ARG A 142 29.87 -34.45 19.92
C ARG A 142 30.79 -34.48 18.69
N PRO A 143 31.70 -35.46 18.50
CA PRO A 143 32.49 -35.56 17.27
C PRO A 143 31.64 -35.82 16.02
N LEU A 144 30.57 -36.60 16.14
CA LEU A 144 29.63 -36.85 15.02
C LEU A 144 28.85 -35.59 14.66
N LEU A 145 28.44 -34.81 15.66
CA LEU A 145 27.80 -33.50 15.45
C LEU A 145 28.75 -32.55 14.71
N LEU A 146 30.02 -32.44 15.12
CA LEU A 146 31.00 -31.60 14.43
C LEU A 146 31.17 -32.02 12.97
N ALA A 147 31.27 -33.33 12.70
CA ALA A 147 31.39 -33.85 11.35
C ALA A 147 30.13 -33.58 10.51
N ALA A 148 28.94 -33.74 11.10
CA ALA A 148 27.67 -33.47 10.43
C ALA A 148 27.48 -31.98 10.11
N LEU A 149 27.89 -31.09 11.02
CA LEU A 149 27.87 -29.63 10.80
C LEU A 149 28.85 -29.22 9.70
N GLU A 150 30.03 -29.83 9.65
CA GLU A 150 31.01 -29.62 8.58
C GLU A 150 30.47 -30.10 7.22
N GLU A 151 29.91 -31.31 7.18
CA GLU A 151 29.33 -31.91 5.97
C GLU A 151 28.11 -31.13 5.44
N ALA A 152 27.31 -30.54 6.33
CA ALA A 152 26.15 -29.75 5.93
C ALA A 152 26.52 -28.51 5.10
N ASP A 153 27.77 -28.04 5.21
CA ASP A 153 28.33 -26.93 4.43
C ASP A 153 27.39 -25.71 4.40
N ALA A 154 26.81 -25.39 5.56
CA ALA A 154 25.89 -24.28 5.70
C ALA A 154 26.63 -22.93 5.60
N ASP A 155 25.90 -21.89 5.22
CA ASP A 155 26.39 -20.52 5.25
C ASP A 155 26.10 -19.88 6.61
N LEU A 156 24.99 -20.29 7.23
CA LEU A 156 24.53 -19.87 8.54
C LEU A 156 24.16 -21.09 9.36
N ILE A 157 24.74 -21.21 10.56
CA ILE A 157 24.45 -22.27 11.52
C ILE A 157 23.86 -21.65 12.79
N ALA A 158 22.68 -22.11 13.17
CA ALA A 158 21.94 -21.70 14.36
C ALA A 158 21.81 -22.89 15.33
N LEU A 159 22.55 -22.89 16.42
CA LEU A 159 22.55 -23.98 17.40
C LEU A 159 21.80 -23.58 18.67
N GLN A 160 21.11 -24.57 19.26
CA GLN A 160 20.45 -24.47 20.56
C GLN A 160 21.05 -25.51 21.50
N GLU A 161 20.99 -25.26 22.81
CA GLU A 161 21.53 -26.14 23.85
C GLU A 161 23.06 -26.36 23.76
N VAL A 162 23.79 -25.34 23.30
CA VAL A 162 25.25 -25.41 23.20
C VAL A 162 25.89 -25.34 24.58
N GLU A 163 26.60 -26.40 24.96
CA GLU A 163 27.38 -26.46 26.19
C GLU A 163 28.83 -25.96 26.02
N PRO A 164 29.50 -25.53 27.11
CA PRO A 164 30.89 -25.04 27.07
C PRO A 164 31.89 -26.01 26.41
N ALA A 165 31.70 -27.31 26.62
CA ALA A 165 32.55 -28.34 26.03
C ALA A 165 32.34 -28.49 24.51
N LEU A 166 31.09 -28.38 24.03
CA LEU A 166 30.80 -28.36 22.60
C LEU A 166 31.31 -27.07 21.95
N LEU A 167 31.09 -25.92 22.60
CA LEU A 167 31.66 -24.64 22.19
C LEU A 167 33.19 -24.74 22.03
N SER A 168 33.89 -25.31 23.02
CA SER A 168 35.34 -25.51 22.96
C SER A 168 35.78 -26.35 21.76
N MET A 169 35.01 -27.39 21.40
CA MET A 169 35.29 -28.22 20.23
C MET A 169 35.07 -27.44 18.92
N LEU A 170 33.97 -26.68 18.81
CA LEU A 170 33.69 -25.83 17.65
C LEU A 170 34.76 -24.74 17.47
N LEU A 171 35.17 -24.08 18.55
CA LEU A 171 36.23 -23.06 18.55
C LEU A 171 37.62 -23.64 18.18
N ALA A 172 37.80 -24.96 18.30
CA ALA A 172 39.01 -25.68 17.93
C ALA A 172 38.97 -26.24 16.49
N ALA A 173 37.78 -26.37 15.89
CA ALA A 173 37.60 -26.97 14.58
C ALA A 173 38.23 -26.11 13.47
N PRO A 174 39.07 -26.68 12.57
CA PRO A 174 39.69 -25.92 11.48
C PRO A 174 38.69 -25.20 10.58
N TRP A 175 37.63 -25.88 10.14
CA TRP A 175 36.61 -25.30 9.25
C TRP A 175 35.85 -24.12 9.87
N VAL A 176 35.67 -24.13 11.21
CA VAL A 176 35.06 -22.99 11.93
C VAL A 176 36.02 -21.81 11.95
N ARG A 177 37.28 -22.05 12.30
CA ARG A 177 38.33 -21.02 12.35
C ARG A 177 38.62 -20.39 10.98
N GLU A 178 38.53 -21.17 9.92
CA GLU A 178 38.85 -20.71 8.57
C GLU A 178 37.69 -19.96 7.92
N GLY A 179 36.44 -20.35 8.22
CA GLY A 179 35.28 -19.91 7.45
C GLY A 179 34.23 -19.10 8.20
N TYR A 180 34.22 -19.09 9.54
CA TYR A 180 33.07 -18.60 10.30
C TYR A 180 33.37 -17.44 11.25
N THR A 181 32.41 -16.52 11.29
CA THR A 181 32.27 -15.48 12.32
C THR A 181 31.19 -15.89 13.32
N LEU A 182 31.48 -15.77 14.61
CA LEU A 182 30.55 -16.02 15.71
C LEU A 182 29.73 -14.76 15.98
N GLY A 183 28.42 -14.92 16.19
CA GLY A 183 27.51 -13.83 16.59
C GLY A 183 27.66 -13.36 18.04
N THR A 184 28.67 -13.82 18.77
CA THR A 184 28.88 -13.53 20.20
C THR A 184 30.37 -13.57 20.57
N ASP A 185 30.69 -13.16 21.79
CA ASP A 185 32.00 -13.35 22.41
C ASP A 185 32.15 -14.80 22.88
N PRO A 186 33.08 -15.58 22.30
CA PRO A 186 33.30 -16.97 22.70
C PRO A 186 33.86 -17.15 24.11
N TYR A 187 34.33 -16.08 24.75
CA TYR A 187 34.84 -16.07 26.12
C TYR A 187 33.85 -15.41 27.11
N GLY A 188 32.70 -14.94 26.63
CA GLY A 188 31.63 -14.38 27.44
C GLY A 188 30.70 -15.46 28.03
N THR A 189 29.74 -15.04 28.84
CA THR A 189 28.75 -15.95 29.46
C THR A 189 27.50 -16.16 28.62
N ASP A 190 27.32 -15.45 27.50
CA ASP A 190 26.08 -15.45 26.71
C ASP A 190 25.64 -16.85 26.23
N VAL A 191 26.62 -17.69 25.86
CA VAL A 191 26.40 -19.08 25.45
C VAL A 191 26.10 -19.95 26.67
N ASP A 192 26.81 -19.75 27.78
CA ASP A 192 26.58 -20.49 29.03
C ASP A 192 25.19 -20.18 29.63
N ASP A 193 24.72 -18.95 29.48
CA ASP A 193 23.47 -18.47 30.07
C ASP A 193 22.23 -18.92 29.27
N GLY A 194 22.31 -18.97 27.92
CA GLY A 194 21.17 -19.28 27.06
C GLY A 194 21.33 -20.43 26.07
N GLY A 195 22.52 -21.02 25.94
CA GLY A 195 22.80 -22.14 25.05
C GLY A 195 22.63 -21.84 23.56
N LEU A 196 22.66 -20.57 23.15
CA LEU A 196 22.45 -20.17 21.74
C LEU A 196 23.77 -19.80 21.08
N LEU A 197 24.01 -20.35 19.88
CA LEU A 197 25.18 -20.00 19.08
C LEU A 197 24.80 -19.78 17.62
N LEU A 198 25.20 -18.64 17.07
CA LEU A 198 25.10 -18.32 15.64
C LEU A 198 26.49 -18.26 15.03
N LEU A 199 26.68 -18.99 13.93
CA LEU A 199 27.88 -18.93 13.11
C LEU A 199 27.50 -18.49 11.69
N SER A 200 28.26 -17.56 11.11
CA SER A 200 28.06 -17.06 9.75
C SER A 200 29.34 -17.10 8.92
N ARG A 201 29.26 -17.64 7.70
CA ARG A 201 30.28 -17.44 6.65
C ARG A 201 30.12 -16.11 5.93
N LEU A 202 28.91 -15.53 5.98
CA LEU A 202 28.65 -14.21 5.43
C LEU A 202 29.23 -13.13 6.37
N PRO A 203 29.62 -11.96 5.82
CA PRO A 203 30.11 -10.84 6.62
C PRO A 203 29.06 -10.42 7.66
N VAL A 204 29.42 -10.51 8.94
CA VAL A 204 28.55 -10.09 10.05
C VAL A 204 28.73 -8.59 10.28
N ARG A 205 27.68 -7.84 9.99
CA ARG A 205 27.59 -6.39 10.15
C ARG A 205 27.25 -5.98 11.58
N GLU A 206 26.30 -6.67 12.20
CA GLU A 206 25.84 -6.40 13.57
C GLU A 206 25.59 -7.71 14.30
N ALA A 207 25.77 -7.70 15.62
CA ALA A 207 25.29 -8.76 16.50
C ALA A 207 24.55 -8.17 17.70
N ALA A 208 23.53 -8.88 18.16
CA ALA A 208 22.77 -8.51 19.34
C ALA A 208 22.07 -9.70 20.00
N ARG A 209 21.62 -9.49 21.24
CA ARG A 209 20.88 -10.47 22.03
C ARG A 209 19.73 -9.83 22.77
N HIS A 210 18.67 -10.58 23.00
CA HIS A 210 17.59 -10.26 23.91
C HIS A 210 17.36 -11.43 24.88
N GLU A 211 17.28 -11.14 26.17
CA GLU A 211 16.97 -12.13 27.20
C GLU A 211 15.44 -12.17 27.43
N LEU A 212 14.82 -13.32 27.18
CA LEU A 212 13.39 -13.55 27.42
C LEU A 212 13.14 -13.99 28.86
N SER A 213 14.06 -14.81 29.40
CA SER A 213 14.10 -15.26 30.79
C SER A 213 15.54 -15.73 31.12
N PRO A 214 15.86 -16.09 32.39
CA PRO A 214 17.23 -16.42 32.80
C PRO A 214 17.97 -17.47 31.95
N HIS A 215 17.23 -18.33 31.23
CA HIS A 215 17.79 -19.37 30.35
C HIS A 215 17.21 -19.38 28.94
N LYS A 216 16.45 -18.34 28.56
CA LYS A 216 15.77 -18.27 27.27
C LYS A 216 16.05 -16.92 26.64
N ALA A 217 16.41 -16.94 25.37
CA ALA A 217 16.88 -15.75 24.68
C ALA A 217 16.59 -15.79 23.18
N VAL A 218 16.87 -14.66 22.55
CA VAL A 218 17.03 -14.51 21.10
C VAL A 218 18.43 -13.96 20.88
N ALA A 219 19.26 -14.68 20.13
CA ALA A 219 20.52 -14.14 19.62
C ALA A 219 20.34 -13.84 18.13
N ALA A 220 20.84 -12.70 17.65
CA ALA A 220 20.66 -12.29 16.27
C ALA A 220 21.93 -11.65 15.70
N VAL A 221 22.14 -11.87 14.41
CA VAL A 221 23.16 -11.20 13.60
C VAL A 221 22.51 -10.54 12.38
N VAL A 222 23.11 -9.45 11.91
CA VAL A 222 22.84 -8.90 10.59
C VAL A 222 23.99 -9.31 9.70
N VAL A 223 23.70 -9.98 8.60
CA VAL A 223 24.70 -10.37 7.62
C VAL A 223 24.50 -9.62 6.31
N ASP A 224 25.60 -9.22 5.68
CA ASP A 224 25.53 -8.61 4.35
C ASP A 224 25.35 -9.69 3.28
N THR A 225 24.47 -9.42 2.31
CA THR A 225 24.23 -10.28 1.14
C THR A 225 24.36 -9.45 -0.13
N ALA A 226 24.40 -10.08 -1.31
CA ALA A 226 24.47 -9.37 -2.58
C ALA A 226 23.27 -8.44 -2.83
N THR A 227 22.15 -8.68 -2.14
CA THR A 227 20.89 -7.95 -2.34
C THR A 227 20.57 -6.99 -1.20
N GLY A 228 21.41 -6.91 -0.16
CA GLY A 228 21.18 -6.08 1.03
C GLY A 228 21.31 -6.87 2.34
N PRO A 229 21.13 -6.21 3.50
CA PRO A 229 21.28 -6.87 4.80
C PRO A 229 20.17 -7.88 5.07
N LEU A 230 20.52 -9.01 5.68
CA LEU A 230 19.62 -10.06 6.15
C LEU A 230 19.77 -10.23 7.66
N VAL A 231 18.66 -10.14 8.40
CA VAL A 231 18.67 -10.42 9.84
C VAL A 231 18.46 -11.91 10.08
N VAL A 232 19.35 -12.53 10.84
CA VAL A 232 19.32 -13.96 11.16
C VAL A 232 19.29 -14.08 12.67
N ALA A 233 18.23 -14.68 13.20
CA ALA A 233 18.03 -14.87 14.63
C ALA A 233 17.90 -16.35 14.96
N VAL A 234 18.40 -16.72 16.14
CA VAL A 234 18.23 -18.03 16.75
C VAL A 234 17.46 -17.91 18.06
N THR A 235 16.58 -18.86 18.34
CA THR A 235 15.89 -18.95 19.63
C THR A 235 15.72 -20.40 20.09
N HIS A 236 15.50 -20.56 21.38
CA HIS A 236 15.12 -21.82 21.99
C HIS A 236 14.05 -21.52 23.03
N LEU A 237 12.80 -21.96 22.80
CA LEU A 237 11.67 -21.62 23.67
C LEU A 237 11.49 -22.61 24.82
N THR A 238 10.64 -22.26 25.78
CA THR A 238 10.38 -23.10 26.97
C THR A 238 9.73 -24.44 26.60
N SER A 239 10.31 -25.56 27.04
CA SER A 239 9.76 -26.90 26.81
C SER A 239 8.57 -27.24 27.72
N ASP A 240 7.81 -28.28 27.35
CA ASP A 240 6.68 -28.81 28.15
C ASP A 240 7.10 -29.52 29.46
N HIS A 241 8.41 -29.61 29.73
CA HIS A 241 8.94 -30.04 31.02
C HIS A 241 8.79 -28.96 32.10
N SER A 242 8.66 -27.70 31.71
CA SER A 242 8.48 -26.58 32.64
C SER A 242 7.04 -26.46 33.15
N THR A 243 6.88 -26.09 34.42
CA THR A 243 5.56 -25.67 34.96
C THR A 243 5.00 -24.51 34.15
N ASP A 244 3.79 -24.70 33.60
CA ASP A 244 3.10 -23.75 32.72
C ASP A 244 3.84 -23.43 31.41
N GLY A 245 4.56 -24.41 30.85
CA GLY A 245 5.39 -24.24 29.66
C GLY A 245 4.66 -23.61 28.46
N ALA A 246 3.42 -24.02 28.18
CA ALA A 246 2.64 -23.46 27.07
C ALA A 246 2.31 -21.97 27.24
N ALA A 247 2.02 -21.49 28.46
CA ALA A 247 1.78 -20.07 28.68
C ALA A 247 3.08 -19.26 28.59
N ARG A 248 4.19 -19.80 29.10
CA ARG A 248 5.52 -19.20 28.98
C ARG A 248 5.94 -19.06 27.52
N ARG A 249 5.78 -20.10 26.69
CA ARG A 249 6.04 -20.02 25.24
C ARG A 249 5.20 -18.96 24.54
N ARG A 250 3.92 -18.82 24.89
CA ARG A 250 3.08 -17.74 24.33
C ARG A 250 3.61 -16.35 24.68
N ALA A 251 4.06 -16.15 25.91
CA ALA A 251 4.68 -14.88 26.33
C ALA A 251 6.01 -14.63 25.62
N GLU A 252 6.85 -15.67 25.48
CA GLU A 252 8.11 -15.62 24.73
C GLU A 252 7.86 -15.26 23.26
N LEU A 253 6.92 -15.94 22.58
CA LEU A 253 6.54 -15.64 21.20
C LEU A 253 6.01 -14.20 21.03
N ALA A 254 5.23 -13.71 22.00
CA ALA A 254 4.73 -12.34 21.97
C ALA A 254 5.88 -11.32 22.10
N ALA A 255 6.85 -11.56 22.99
CA ALA A 255 8.04 -10.71 23.12
C ALA A 255 8.88 -10.74 21.84
N ILE A 256 9.08 -11.91 21.22
CA ILE A 256 9.78 -12.03 19.93
C ILE A 256 9.03 -11.27 18.83
N ALA A 257 7.70 -11.38 18.76
CA ALA A 257 6.88 -10.66 17.78
C ALA A 257 7.05 -9.14 17.91
N GLU A 258 6.98 -8.61 19.14
CA GLU A 258 7.19 -7.19 19.43
C GLU A 258 8.60 -6.74 19.02
N GLY A 259 9.62 -7.50 19.38
CA GLY A 259 11.01 -7.19 19.02
C GLY A 259 11.27 -7.21 17.53
N LEU A 260 10.75 -8.22 16.82
CA LEU A 260 10.91 -8.33 15.37
C LEU A 260 10.07 -7.29 14.61
N ALA A 261 8.96 -6.81 15.15
CA ALA A 261 8.17 -5.74 14.52
C ALA A 261 8.98 -4.44 14.37
N GLY A 262 9.95 -4.19 15.25
CA GLY A 262 10.87 -3.05 15.17
C GLY A 262 12.09 -3.25 14.26
N VAL A 263 12.25 -4.42 13.66
CA VAL A 263 13.34 -4.73 12.73
C VAL A 263 12.88 -4.45 11.30
N ASP A 264 13.47 -3.44 10.66
CA ASP A 264 13.20 -3.12 9.25
C ASP A 264 13.91 -4.13 8.32
N GLY A 265 13.18 -4.82 7.44
CA GLY A 265 13.75 -5.68 6.40
C GLY A 265 13.58 -7.18 6.59
N ASP A 266 14.44 -7.95 5.91
CA ASP A 266 14.36 -9.40 5.81
C ASP A 266 14.80 -10.10 7.08
N VAL A 267 14.06 -11.13 7.49
CA VAL A 267 14.35 -11.91 8.71
C VAL A 267 14.30 -13.40 8.44
N VAL A 268 15.30 -14.10 8.95
CA VAL A 268 15.31 -15.54 9.16
C VAL A 268 15.35 -15.78 10.67
N LEU A 269 14.32 -16.39 11.24
CA LEU A 269 14.30 -16.83 12.63
C LEU A 269 14.33 -18.36 12.64
N ALA A 270 15.37 -18.94 13.24
CA ALA A 270 15.56 -20.38 13.30
C ALA A 270 15.68 -20.88 14.74
N GLY A 271 15.35 -22.14 14.98
CA GLY A 271 15.58 -22.79 16.27
C GLY A 271 14.48 -23.73 16.71
N ASP A 272 14.59 -24.15 17.98
CA ASP A 272 13.64 -25.04 18.64
C ASP A 272 12.54 -24.22 19.34
N PHE A 273 11.33 -24.28 18.79
CA PHE A 273 10.17 -23.58 19.32
C PHE A 273 9.45 -24.38 20.41
N ASN A 274 9.81 -25.64 20.64
CA ASN A 274 9.14 -26.53 21.58
C ASN A 274 7.60 -26.56 21.39
N ASP A 275 7.15 -26.34 20.15
CA ASP A 275 5.74 -26.29 19.77
C ASP A 275 5.54 -26.97 18.40
N GLY A 276 4.89 -28.13 18.42
CA GLY A 276 4.58 -28.92 17.24
C GLY A 276 3.41 -28.39 16.40
N THR A 277 2.73 -27.33 16.82
CA THR A 277 1.59 -26.74 16.10
C THR A 277 2.04 -25.62 15.15
N ASP A 278 1.12 -25.09 14.33
CA ASP A 278 1.41 -23.93 13.49
C ASP A 278 1.43 -22.59 14.26
N THR A 279 1.27 -22.62 15.59
CA THR A 279 1.23 -21.44 16.46
C THR A 279 2.46 -20.55 16.33
N PRO A 280 3.72 -21.04 16.29
CA PRO A 280 4.89 -20.16 16.20
C PRO A 280 4.89 -19.29 14.93
N ALA A 281 4.62 -19.88 13.77
CA ALA A 281 4.56 -19.15 12.50
C ALA A 281 3.40 -18.14 12.49
N ALA A 282 2.22 -18.54 12.96
CA ALA A 282 1.05 -17.68 13.03
C ALA A 282 1.21 -16.51 14.01
N ALA A 283 1.75 -16.76 15.21
CA ALA A 283 1.94 -15.74 16.24
C ALA A 283 2.97 -14.69 15.85
N LEU A 284 4.00 -15.09 15.10
CA LEU A 284 5.07 -14.19 14.63
C LEU A 284 4.76 -13.54 13.28
N GLY A 285 3.71 -13.99 12.57
CA GLY A 285 3.41 -13.55 11.21
C GLY A 285 4.50 -13.94 10.20
N LEU A 286 5.20 -15.05 10.43
CA LEU A 286 6.32 -15.52 9.63
C LEU A 286 5.96 -16.74 8.79
N ARG A 287 6.64 -16.92 7.66
CA ARG A 287 6.43 -18.07 6.77
C ARG A 287 7.35 -19.23 7.17
N ASP A 288 6.80 -20.42 7.35
CA ASP A 288 7.58 -21.63 7.68
C ASP A 288 8.26 -22.19 6.42
N ALA A 289 9.58 -22.34 6.45
CA ALA A 289 10.36 -22.81 5.32
C ALA A 289 10.04 -24.27 4.92
N TRP A 290 9.80 -25.14 5.91
CA TRP A 290 9.45 -26.54 5.66
C TRP A 290 8.10 -26.63 4.95
N ALA A 291 7.11 -25.88 5.45
CA ALA A 291 5.77 -25.84 4.85
C ALA A 291 5.79 -25.25 3.43
N GLN A 292 6.71 -24.33 3.12
CA GLN A 292 6.89 -23.83 1.75
C GLN A 292 7.46 -24.89 0.80
N ALA A 293 8.42 -25.70 1.27
CA ALA A 293 9.05 -26.74 0.44
C ALA A 293 8.13 -27.97 0.26
N HIS A 294 7.43 -28.39 1.32
CA HIS A 294 6.76 -29.69 1.39
C HIS A 294 5.24 -29.61 1.63
N GLY A 295 4.66 -28.41 1.69
CA GLY A 295 3.23 -28.20 1.87
C GLY A 295 2.72 -28.62 3.25
N ALA A 296 1.72 -29.49 3.29
CA ALA A 296 1.10 -29.97 4.54
C ALA A 296 1.90 -31.08 5.23
N ASP A 297 3.11 -31.40 4.76
CA ASP A 297 3.97 -32.39 5.39
C ASP A 297 4.32 -31.97 6.84
N GLN A 298 4.16 -32.93 7.76
CA GLN A 298 4.42 -32.78 9.20
C GLN A 298 5.54 -33.71 9.68
N THR A 299 6.46 -34.08 8.79
CA THR A 299 7.67 -34.85 9.14
C THR A 299 8.30 -34.25 10.43
N PRO A 300 8.47 -35.07 11.49
CA PRO A 300 8.89 -34.59 12.79
C PRO A 300 10.39 -34.29 12.81
N THR A 301 10.78 -33.28 13.61
CA THR A 301 12.18 -33.02 13.96
C THR A 301 12.55 -33.67 15.29
N PHE A 302 11.55 -34.08 16.07
CA PHE A 302 11.69 -34.85 17.29
C PHE A 302 10.78 -36.08 17.23
N ASP A 303 11.37 -37.28 17.18
CA ASP A 303 10.62 -38.54 17.01
C ASP A 303 11.02 -39.62 18.05
N PRO A 304 10.30 -39.70 19.18
CA PRO A 304 10.50 -40.72 20.21
C PRO A 304 10.24 -42.16 19.77
N ALA A 305 9.52 -42.38 18.66
CA ALA A 305 9.23 -43.72 18.18
C ALA A 305 10.40 -44.33 17.39
N VAL A 306 11.23 -43.48 16.78
CA VAL A 306 12.33 -43.87 15.90
C VAL A 306 13.70 -43.58 16.50
N ASN A 307 13.85 -42.48 17.23
CA ASN A 307 15.09 -42.07 17.88
C ASN A 307 15.06 -42.47 19.37
N PRO A 308 15.85 -43.47 19.80
CA PRO A 308 15.89 -43.91 21.20
C PRO A 308 16.32 -42.79 22.16
N LEU A 309 17.09 -41.81 21.68
CA LEU A 309 17.51 -40.68 22.50
C LEU A 309 16.34 -39.73 22.76
N ALA A 310 15.52 -39.44 21.74
CA ALA A 310 14.27 -38.70 21.90
C ALA A 310 13.26 -39.42 22.80
N ALA A 311 13.27 -40.76 22.81
CA ALA A 311 12.45 -41.54 23.72
C ALA A 311 12.81 -41.33 25.19
N LEU A 312 14.10 -41.07 25.50
CA LEU A 312 14.56 -40.78 26.87
C LEU A 312 14.10 -39.40 27.34
N SER A 313 14.10 -38.39 26.46
CA SER A 313 13.73 -37.01 26.80
C SER A 313 12.22 -36.72 26.67
N SER A 314 11.44 -37.59 26.03
CA SER A 314 9.99 -37.39 25.81
C SER A 314 9.11 -37.77 26.99
N ARG A 315 8.21 -36.86 27.41
CA ARG A 315 7.13 -37.17 28.39
C ARG A 315 5.90 -37.81 27.78
N SER A 316 5.65 -37.53 26.50
CA SER A 316 4.38 -37.87 25.81
C SER A 316 4.52 -39.06 24.87
N GLY A 317 5.76 -39.40 24.46
CA GLY A 317 6.05 -40.39 23.44
C GLY A 317 5.58 -39.99 22.03
N ARG A 318 5.19 -38.72 21.82
CA ARG A 318 4.64 -38.23 20.55
C ARG A 318 5.72 -37.53 19.72
N ALA A 319 5.76 -37.86 18.44
CA ALA A 319 6.59 -37.16 17.47
C ALA A 319 6.01 -35.77 17.14
N ALA A 320 6.88 -34.79 16.91
CA ALA A 320 6.49 -33.41 16.60
C ALA A 320 7.56 -32.67 15.79
N ARG A 321 7.15 -31.65 15.02
CA ARG A 321 8.05 -30.68 14.38
C ARG A 321 8.25 -29.47 15.28
N LEU A 322 9.29 -29.54 16.10
CA LEU A 322 9.63 -28.53 17.11
C LEU A 322 10.60 -27.47 16.55
N ASP A 323 11.50 -27.91 15.67
CA ASP A 323 12.54 -27.08 15.07
C ASP A 323 12.03 -26.48 13.76
N ARG A 324 12.25 -25.17 13.57
CA ARG A 324 11.74 -24.44 12.40
C ARG A 324 12.73 -23.40 11.90
N ILE A 325 12.64 -23.11 10.60
CA ILE A 325 13.22 -21.92 9.96
C ILE A 325 12.06 -21.07 9.45
N LEU A 326 11.87 -19.89 10.04
CA LEU A 326 10.77 -18.97 9.77
C LEU A 326 11.27 -17.72 9.04
N LEU A 327 10.52 -17.24 8.05
CA LEU A 327 10.98 -16.24 7.08
C LEU A 327 10.06 -15.02 7.01
N ARG A 328 10.66 -13.82 6.96
CA ARG A 328 10.02 -12.54 6.62
C ARG A 328 10.76 -11.85 5.48
N GLY A 329 10.00 -11.17 4.62
CA GLY A 329 10.57 -10.40 3.52
C GLY A 329 10.95 -11.29 2.34
N ARG A 330 12.06 -10.96 1.68
CA ARG A 330 12.53 -11.51 0.40
C ARG A 330 12.90 -12.99 0.39
N PRO A 331 13.54 -13.59 1.43
CA PRO A 331 14.02 -14.97 1.35
C PRO A 331 12.95 -15.96 0.88
N GLN A 332 13.24 -16.74 -0.16
CA GLN A 332 12.37 -17.78 -0.69
C GLN A 332 13.03 -19.14 -0.54
N VAL A 333 12.26 -20.15 -0.15
CA VAL A 333 12.80 -21.50 0.00
C VAL A 333 12.98 -22.14 -1.37
N VAL A 334 14.22 -22.52 -1.66
CA VAL A 334 14.59 -23.36 -2.82
C VAL A 334 14.41 -24.84 -2.45
N SER A 335 14.88 -25.23 -1.27
CA SER A 335 14.76 -26.59 -0.75
C SER A 335 14.82 -26.58 0.77
N ALA A 336 14.17 -27.57 1.41
CA ALA A 336 14.34 -27.86 2.83
C ALA A 336 14.57 -29.36 3.04
N ALA A 337 15.44 -29.71 3.99
CA ALA A 337 15.82 -31.09 4.29
C ALA A 337 16.08 -31.30 5.79
N LEU A 338 15.92 -32.54 6.25
CA LEU A 338 16.38 -32.94 7.58
C LEU A 338 17.80 -33.47 7.51
N ARG A 339 18.55 -33.30 8.60
CA ARG A 339 19.87 -33.90 8.79
C ARG A 339 19.92 -34.62 10.13
N GLY A 340 20.64 -35.74 10.17
CA GLY A 340 20.77 -36.56 11.39
C GLY A 340 19.51 -37.36 11.74
N ASP A 341 18.54 -37.46 10.82
CA ASP A 341 17.32 -38.27 10.90
C ASP A 341 17.57 -39.77 10.64
N THR A 342 18.81 -40.13 10.32
CA THR A 342 19.29 -41.51 10.24
C THR A 342 20.43 -41.75 11.23
N PRO A 343 20.49 -42.93 11.89
CA PRO A 343 21.54 -43.23 12.84
C PRO A 343 22.88 -43.49 12.15
N TYR A 344 23.97 -43.06 12.80
CA TYR A 344 25.34 -43.39 12.41
C TYR A 344 25.66 -44.89 12.66
N PRO A 345 26.77 -45.41 12.11
CA PRO A 345 27.25 -46.75 12.44
C PRO A 345 27.28 -46.99 13.95
N ALA A 346 26.80 -48.18 14.37
CA ALA A 346 26.46 -48.54 15.76
C ALA A 346 25.10 -48.02 16.29
N GLY A 347 24.24 -47.47 15.43
CA GLY A 347 22.84 -47.14 15.77
C GLY A 347 22.68 -45.82 16.54
N LEU A 348 23.69 -44.94 16.51
CA LEU A 348 23.70 -43.70 17.28
C LEU A 348 23.14 -42.52 16.48
N TYR A 349 22.10 -41.90 16.98
CA TYR A 349 21.65 -40.57 16.52
C TYR A 349 22.52 -39.47 17.13
N VAL A 350 22.76 -38.41 16.36
CA VAL A 350 23.63 -37.29 16.77
C VAL A 350 23.02 -36.48 17.92
N SER A 351 21.70 -36.25 17.86
CA SER A 351 20.89 -35.52 18.84
C SER A 351 19.53 -36.21 18.99
N ASP A 352 18.74 -35.86 20.02
CA ASP A 352 17.32 -36.22 20.09
C ASP A 352 16.46 -35.45 19.09
N HIS A 353 16.98 -34.35 18.57
CA HIS A 353 16.40 -33.60 17.47
C HIS A 353 17.15 -33.83 16.15
N TYR A 354 16.43 -33.76 15.04
CA TYR A 354 16.96 -33.72 13.69
C TYR A 354 17.14 -32.27 13.25
N ALA A 355 18.27 -31.97 12.60
CA ALA A 355 18.54 -30.63 12.10
C ALA A 355 17.56 -30.28 10.97
N VAL A 356 17.16 -29.01 10.90
CA VAL A 356 16.42 -28.47 9.75
C VAL A 356 17.37 -27.61 8.92
N GLU A 357 17.49 -27.95 7.64
CA GLU A 357 18.24 -27.21 6.65
C GLU A 357 17.29 -26.55 5.64
N ALA A 358 17.54 -25.30 5.28
CA ALA A 358 16.86 -24.63 4.18
C ALA A 358 17.86 -23.88 3.28
N VAL A 359 17.74 -24.05 1.97
CA VAL A 359 18.42 -23.23 0.97
C VAL A 359 17.48 -22.11 0.58
N LEU A 360 17.91 -20.87 0.77
CA LEU A 360 17.11 -19.66 0.57
C LEU A 360 17.66 -18.86 -0.61
N ASP A 361 16.80 -18.56 -1.58
CA ASP A 361 17.07 -17.56 -2.61
C ASP A 361 16.72 -16.17 -2.07
N LEU A 362 17.70 -15.26 -2.13
CA LEU A 362 17.58 -13.90 -1.63
C LEU A 362 17.28 -12.88 -2.73
N THR A 363 17.18 -13.31 -3.98
CA THR A 363 16.87 -12.44 -5.13
C THR A 363 15.37 -12.12 -5.25
N GLY A 364 14.51 -12.78 -4.46
CA GLY A 364 13.06 -12.78 -4.64
C GLY A 364 12.31 -11.65 -3.94
N ASP A 365 11.73 -10.74 -4.73
CA ASP A 365 10.43 -10.15 -4.42
C ASP A 365 9.34 -11.22 -4.72
N VAL A 366 8.30 -11.33 -3.89
CA VAL A 366 7.22 -12.35 -4.04
C VAL A 366 6.43 -12.19 -5.36
N ARG A 367 6.70 -11.12 -6.10
CA ARG A 367 6.11 -10.78 -7.39
C ARG A 367 6.88 -11.33 -8.59
N ASP A 368 8.06 -11.91 -8.41
CA ASP A 368 8.91 -12.36 -9.52
C ASP A 368 9.14 -13.87 -9.55
N ARG A 369 8.06 -14.65 -9.41
CA ARG A 369 8.06 -16.09 -9.78
C ARG A 369 7.98 -16.32 -11.28
N GLY A 370 7.92 -15.26 -12.10
CA GLY A 370 7.45 -15.36 -13.46
C GLY A 370 6.00 -15.88 -13.58
N VAL A 371 5.26 -16.03 -12.46
CA VAL A 371 3.93 -16.67 -12.43
C VAL A 371 2.96 -15.91 -11.52
N LEU A 372 1.74 -15.66 -12.01
CA LEU A 372 0.63 -15.05 -11.26
C LEU A 372 -0.50 -16.06 -11.03
N ASP A 373 -0.67 -16.49 -9.78
CA ASP A 373 -1.60 -17.53 -9.37
C ASP A 373 -2.94 -16.97 -8.83
N VAL A 374 -3.71 -16.30 -9.70
CA VAL A 374 -4.99 -15.66 -9.34
C VAL A 374 -6.16 -16.36 -10.04
N PRO A 375 -7.32 -16.57 -9.39
CA PRO A 375 -8.51 -17.09 -10.04
C PRO A 375 -8.95 -16.26 -11.27
N PRO A 376 -9.25 -16.89 -12.41
CA PRO A 376 -9.65 -16.17 -13.62
C PRO A 376 -11.08 -15.63 -13.55
N THR A 377 -11.39 -14.68 -14.44
CA THR A 377 -12.73 -14.15 -14.67
C THR A 377 -13.07 -14.11 -16.17
N ALA A 378 -14.30 -14.48 -16.52
CA ALA A 378 -14.82 -14.37 -17.90
C ALA A 378 -15.08 -12.91 -18.37
N ARG A 379 -14.60 -11.92 -17.61
CA ARG A 379 -14.65 -10.49 -17.94
C ARG A 379 -13.36 -9.98 -18.55
N THR A 380 -12.29 -10.76 -18.54
CA THR A 380 -10.98 -10.38 -19.09
C THR A 380 -10.43 -11.46 -20.02
N ALA A 381 -9.58 -11.05 -20.95
CA ALA A 381 -8.93 -11.96 -21.89
C ALA A 381 -7.59 -11.38 -22.39
N VAL A 382 -6.67 -12.25 -22.78
CA VAL A 382 -5.51 -11.92 -23.62
C VAL A 382 -5.79 -12.48 -25.01
N ALA A 383 -5.72 -11.62 -26.03
CA ALA A 383 -6.08 -11.99 -27.39
C ALA A 383 -5.20 -11.28 -28.42
N TRP A 384 -5.15 -11.83 -29.63
CA TRP A 384 -4.72 -11.09 -30.81
C TRP A 384 -5.94 -10.52 -31.53
N LEU A 385 -5.85 -9.26 -31.98
CA LEU A 385 -6.86 -8.64 -32.85
C LEU A 385 -6.26 -8.51 -34.26
N PRO A 386 -6.95 -8.99 -35.32
CA PRO A 386 -6.47 -8.79 -36.67
C PRO A 386 -6.41 -7.29 -37.00
N PRO A 387 -5.52 -6.87 -37.93
CA PRO A 387 -5.47 -5.49 -38.40
C PRO A 387 -6.82 -4.99 -38.91
N ALA A 388 -7.10 -3.69 -38.71
CA ALA A 388 -8.42 -3.10 -38.97
C ALA A 388 -8.84 -3.25 -40.45
N GLU A 389 -7.89 -3.36 -41.36
CA GLU A 389 -8.09 -3.56 -42.80
C GLU A 389 -8.80 -4.88 -43.12
N LEU A 390 -8.65 -5.90 -42.26
CA LEU A 390 -9.33 -7.18 -42.43
C LEU A 390 -10.76 -7.20 -41.86
N TRP A 391 -11.11 -6.21 -41.03
CA TRP A 391 -12.38 -6.20 -40.30
C TRP A 391 -13.61 -6.11 -41.20
N PRO A 392 -13.66 -5.31 -42.29
CA PRO A 392 -14.87 -5.19 -43.10
C PRO A 392 -15.41 -6.54 -43.59
N ALA A 393 -14.55 -7.39 -44.15
CA ALA A 393 -14.92 -8.71 -44.67
C ALA A 393 -15.34 -9.68 -43.55
N ILE A 394 -14.57 -9.72 -42.45
CA ILE A 394 -14.89 -10.56 -41.29
C ILE A 394 -16.23 -10.13 -40.66
N GLN A 395 -16.42 -8.83 -40.48
CA GLN A 395 -17.60 -8.27 -39.83
C GLN A 395 -18.85 -8.36 -40.72
N GLU A 396 -18.71 -8.42 -42.03
CA GLU A 396 -19.83 -8.69 -42.94
C GLU A 396 -20.43 -10.07 -42.68
N VAL A 397 -19.59 -11.09 -42.56
CA VAL A 397 -20.02 -12.44 -42.18
C VAL A 397 -20.58 -12.46 -40.76
N ARG A 398 -19.87 -11.86 -39.79
CA ARG A 398 -20.33 -11.81 -38.39
C ARG A 398 -21.65 -11.06 -38.23
N ARG A 399 -21.95 -10.06 -39.06
CA ARG A 399 -23.25 -9.36 -39.05
C ARG A 399 -24.42 -10.28 -39.37
N ALA A 400 -24.21 -11.28 -40.23
CA ALA A 400 -25.24 -12.26 -40.59
C ALA A 400 -25.40 -13.37 -39.56
N HIS A 401 -24.33 -13.76 -38.85
CA HIS A 401 -24.31 -15.01 -38.09
C HIS A 401 -23.88 -14.90 -36.61
N ASP A 402 -23.25 -13.81 -36.16
CA ASP A 402 -22.70 -13.70 -34.81
C ASP A 402 -23.61 -12.87 -33.89
N PRO A 403 -24.36 -13.50 -32.95
CA PRO A 403 -25.16 -12.77 -31.98
C PRO A 403 -24.30 -11.94 -31.00
N GLN A 404 -23.00 -12.20 -30.94
CA GLN A 404 -22.04 -11.50 -30.08
C GLN A 404 -21.23 -10.42 -30.82
N LEU A 405 -21.59 -10.08 -32.08
CA LEU A 405 -20.92 -9.06 -32.89
C LEU A 405 -20.63 -7.77 -32.11
N ARG A 406 -21.62 -7.29 -31.35
CA ARG A 406 -21.52 -6.03 -30.59
C ARG A 406 -20.73 -6.17 -29.30
N ARG A 407 -20.50 -7.39 -28.80
CA ARG A 407 -19.81 -7.68 -27.53
C ARG A 407 -18.31 -7.89 -27.73
N TRP A 408 -17.90 -8.41 -28.89
CA TRP A 408 -16.51 -8.75 -29.17
C TRP A 408 -16.04 -8.14 -30.51
N PRO A 409 -14.87 -7.48 -30.55
CA PRO A 409 -14.19 -7.24 -31.82
C PRO A 409 -13.78 -8.58 -32.47
N PRO A 410 -13.44 -8.61 -33.77
CA PRO A 410 -12.76 -9.77 -34.37
C PRO A 410 -11.51 -10.09 -33.56
N HIS A 411 -11.30 -11.34 -33.17
CA HIS A 411 -10.20 -11.71 -32.26
C HIS A 411 -9.84 -13.19 -32.38
N VAL A 412 -8.64 -13.53 -31.94
CA VAL A 412 -8.19 -14.89 -31.61
C VAL A 412 -7.80 -14.88 -30.13
N ASN A 413 -8.52 -15.64 -29.29
CA ASN A 413 -8.20 -15.72 -27.86
C ASN A 413 -6.93 -16.53 -27.64
N LEU A 414 -6.03 -16.02 -26.80
CA LEU A 414 -4.88 -16.76 -26.28
C LEU A 414 -5.21 -17.27 -24.88
N LEU A 415 -5.63 -16.37 -23.98
CA LEU A 415 -6.15 -16.72 -22.65
C LEU A 415 -7.54 -16.10 -22.48
N PHE A 416 -8.60 -16.91 -22.49
CA PHE A 416 -9.96 -16.47 -22.22
C PHE A 416 -10.43 -16.96 -20.85
N GLY A 417 -10.89 -16.04 -20.00
CA GLY A 417 -10.92 -16.28 -18.57
C GLY A 417 -9.55 -15.94 -18.00
N PHE A 418 -9.21 -14.65 -17.98
CA PHE A 418 -7.92 -14.17 -17.51
C PHE A 418 -8.04 -13.57 -16.10
N VAL A 419 -6.96 -13.04 -15.53
CA VAL A 419 -7.01 -12.44 -14.19
C VAL A 419 -7.93 -11.21 -14.13
N PRO A 420 -8.51 -10.86 -12.97
CA PRO A 420 -9.32 -9.65 -12.81
C PRO A 420 -8.55 -8.37 -13.16
N GLU A 421 -9.28 -7.30 -13.54
CA GLU A 421 -8.66 -6.00 -13.88
C GLU A 421 -7.77 -5.44 -12.75
N SER A 422 -8.10 -5.72 -11.47
CA SER A 422 -7.28 -5.30 -10.32
C SER A 422 -5.88 -5.89 -10.32
N GLU A 423 -5.68 -7.03 -10.99
CA GLU A 423 -4.40 -7.72 -11.10
C GLU A 423 -3.64 -7.39 -12.39
N PHE A 424 -4.15 -6.48 -13.22
CA PHE A 424 -3.52 -6.12 -14.48
C PHE A 424 -2.12 -5.53 -14.30
N GLU A 425 -1.87 -4.73 -13.26
CA GLU A 425 -0.52 -4.21 -12.97
C GLU A 425 0.46 -5.33 -12.59
N ALA A 426 -0.01 -6.36 -11.89
CA ALA A 426 0.82 -7.53 -11.55
C ALA A 426 1.01 -8.46 -12.76
N ALA A 427 0.01 -8.57 -13.64
CA ALA A 427 0.07 -9.40 -14.84
C ALA A 427 0.90 -8.77 -15.97
N ALA A 428 0.93 -7.45 -16.05
CA ALA A 428 1.64 -6.67 -17.06
C ALA A 428 3.10 -7.09 -17.30
N PRO A 429 3.99 -7.13 -16.29
CA PRO A 429 5.39 -7.53 -16.48
C PRO A 429 5.51 -8.99 -16.93
N LEU A 430 4.61 -9.87 -16.48
CA LEU A 430 4.60 -11.28 -16.90
C LEU A 430 4.13 -11.45 -18.35
N LEU A 431 3.13 -10.68 -18.77
CA LEU A 431 2.69 -10.63 -20.18
C LEU A 431 3.80 -10.08 -21.07
N ALA A 432 4.49 -9.02 -20.63
CA ALA A 432 5.64 -8.44 -21.32
C ALA A 432 6.77 -9.47 -21.49
N ALA A 433 7.13 -10.18 -20.42
CA ALA A 433 8.15 -11.23 -20.46
C ALA A 433 7.76 -12.38 -21.41
N ALA A 434 6.51 -12.86 -21.37
CA ALA A 434 6.04 -13.88 -22.30
C ALA A 434 6.02 -13.41 -23.76
N ALA A 435 5.64 -12.15 -24.00
CA ALA A 435 5.63 -11.57 -25.34
C ALA A 435 7.05 -11.39 -25.91
N ALA A 436 8.03 -11.06 -25.07
CA ALA A 436 9.43 -10.92 -25.48
C ALA A 436 10.08 -12.24 -25.92
N GLU A 437 9.57 -13.39 -25.48
CA GLU A 437 10.09 -14.72 -25.88
C GLU A 437 9.68 -15.13 -27.31
N VAL A 438 8.74 -14.43 -27.92
CA VAL A 438 8.15 -14.82 -29.20
C VAL A 438 8.28 -13.69 -30.21
N GLU A 439 9.04 -13.92 -31.28
CA GLU A 439 9.16 -12.98 -32.40
C GLU A 439 7.81 -12.81 -33.14
N PRO A 440 7.53 -11.61 -33.69
CA PRO A 440 6.40 -11.40 -34.58
C PRO A 440 6.38 -12.40 -35.74
N PHE A 441 5.20 -12.91 -36.08
CA PHE A 441 5.03 -13.90 -37.14
C PHE A 441 3.83 -13.59 -38.04
N THR A 442 3.79 -14.19 -39.22
CA THR A 442 2.69 -14.00 -40.17
C THR A 442 1.65 -15.11 -40.00
N ALA A 443 0.40 -14.73 -39.77
CA ALA A 443 -0.74 -15.65 -39.71
C ALA A 443 -1.49 -15.68 -41.05
N ARG A 444 -1.74 -16.88 -41.57
CA ARG A 444 -2.62 -17.13 -42.72
C ARG A 444 -3.98 -17.59 -42.19
N LEU A 445 -5.01 -16.77 -42.43
CA LEU A 445 -6.38 -17.04 -42.02
C LEU A 445 -7.14 -17.64 -43.20
N GLU A 446 -7.37 -18.95 -43.17
CA GLU A 446 -8.01 -19.69 -44.26
C GLU A 446 -8.71 -20.94 -43.74
N GLY A 447 -9.78 -21.36 -44.42
CA GLY A 447 -10.48 -22.59 -44.07
C GLY A 447 -11.45 -22.35 -42.91
N VAL A 448 -12.72 -22.20 -43.26
CA VAL A 448 -13.79 -22.10 -42.27
C VAL A 448 -14.07 -23.50 -41.72
N ARG A 449 -13.96 -23.63 -40.39
CA ARG A 449 -14.20 -24.86 -39.63
C ARG A 449 -15.36 -24.64 -38.67
N THR A 450 -15.79 -25.71 -38.00
CA THR A 450 -16.92 -25.66 -37.06
C THR A 450 -16.60 -26.33 -35.73
N PHE A 451 -17.10 -25.76 -34.64
CA PHE A 451 -17.24 -26.44 -33.35
C PHE A 451 -18.70 -26.77 -33.14
N ARG A 452 -19.01 -28.03 -32.83
CA ARG A 452 -20.38 -28.45 -32.48
C ARG A 452 -20.57 -28.34 -30.97
N HIS A 453 -21.55 -27.55 -30.56
CA HIS A 453 -22.04 -27.50 -29.19
C HIS A 453 -23.42 -28.18 -29.11
N ARG A 454 -23.91 -28.41 -27.89
CA ARG A 454 -25.20 -29.08 -27.66
C ARG A 454 -26.37 -28.41 -28.38
N ASP A 455 -26.39 -27.07 -28.39
CA ASP A 455 -27.54 -26.27 -28.85
C ASP A 455 -27.24 -25.38 -30.06
N HIS A 456 -26.00 -25.37 -30.57
CA HIS A 456 -25.60 -24.58 -31.74
C HIS A 456 -24.28 -25.05 -32.34
N VAL A 457 -24.03 -24.66 -33.58
CA VAL A 457 -22.73 -24.83 -34.26
C VAL A 457 -22.05 -23.48 -34.36
N THR A 458 -20.79 -23.40 -33.95
CA THR A 458 -19.96 -22.19 -34.08
C THR A 458 -19.08 -22.33 -35.31
N ALA A 459 -19.26 -21.47 -36.30
CA ALA A 459 -18.37 -21.35 -37.45
C ALA A 459 -17.20 -20.42 -37.12
N TRP A 460 -15.98 -20.82 -37.47
CA TRP A 460 -14.76 -20.07 -37.18
C TRP A 460 -13.75 -20.19 -38.32
N LEU A 461 -12.94 -19.14 -38.49
CA LEU A 461 -11.84 -19.08 -39.45
C LEU A 461 -10.55 -19.54 -38.77
N ASP A 462 -9.80 -20.44 -39.41
CA ASP A 462 -8.55 -20.97 -38.90
C ASP A 462 -7.38 -20.00 -39.13
N PRO A 463 -6.83 -19.35 -38.08
CA PRO A 463 -5.71 -18.41 -38.19
C PRO A 463 -4.34 -19.10 -38.26
N ALA A 464 -4.32 -20.41 -38.15
CA ALA A 464 -3.13 -21.26 -38.13
C ALA A 464 -3.12 -22.21 -39.35
N ALA A 465 -3.79 -21.83 -40.43
CA ALA A 465 -3.99 -22.69 -41.60
C ALA A 465 -2.68 -23.10 -42.30
N ASP A 466 -1.62 -22.29 -42.15
CA ASP A 466 -0.27 -22.56 -42.67
C ASP A 466 0.59 -23.31 -41.64
N ASP A 467 0.90 -22.69 -40.49
CA ASP A 467 1.66 -23.29 -39.39
C ASP A 467 1.04 -22.97 -38.01
N PRO A 468 0.62 -23.98 -37.22
CA PRO A 468 0.11 -23.79 -35.87
C PRO A 468 1.21 -23.60 -34.81
N ALA A 469 2.47 -23.91 -35.09
CA ALA A 469 3.54 -23.90 -34.09
C ALA A 469 3.80 -22.53 -33.43
N PRO A 470 3.80 -21.38 -34.14
CA PRO A 470 3.98 -20.06 -33.53
C PRO A 470 2.87 -19.72 -32.53
N TRP A 471 1.62 -20.05 -32.87
CA TRP A 471 0.47 -19.88 -31.98
C TRP A 471 0.61 -20.74 -30.71
N GLY A 472 1.07 -21.99 -30.86
CA GLY A 472 1.34 -22.89 -29.72
C GLY A 472 2.45 -22.38 -28.80
N ARG A 473 3.56 -21.90 -29.36
CA ARG A 473 4.67 -21.30 -28.56
C ARG A 473 4.21 -20.09 -27.77
N LEU A 474 3.44 -19.21 -28.41
CA LEU A 474 2.89 -18.01 -27.77
C LEU A 474 1.92 -18.36 -26.63
N HIS A 475 1.01 -19.31 -26.87
CA HIS A 475 0.10 -19.79 -25.83
C HIS A 475 0.86 -20.42 -24.65
N GLU A 476 1.87 -21.25 -24.91
CA GLU A 476 2.65 -21.90 -23.86
C GLU A 476 3.49 -20.91 -23.04
N ALA A 477 4.11 -19.91 -23.69
CA ALA A 477 4.85 -18.85 -23.01
C ALA A 477 3.97 -18.05 -22.03
N LEU A 478 2.70 -17.83 -22.39
CA LEU A 478 1.69 -17.21 -21.54
C LEU A 478 1.24 -18.17 -20.43
N ARG A 479 0.90 -19.43 -20.76
CA ARG A 479 0.37 -20.42 -19.82
C ARG A 479 1.33 -20.68 -18.65
N ARG A 480 2.64 -20.78 -18.92
CA ARG A 480 3.66 -20.95 -17.87
C ARG A 480 3.55 -19.90 -16.77
N ARG A 481 3.12 -18.68 -17.13
CA ARG A 481 3.03 -17.53 -16.23
C ARG A 481 1.65 -17.33 -15.59
N PHE A 482 0.63 -18.04 -16.07
CA PHE A 482 -0.76 -17.89 -15.62
C PHE A 482 -1.45 -19.27 -15.49
N PRO A 483 -1.03 -20.13 -14.54
CA PRO A 483 -1.43 -21.53 -14.45
C PRO A 483 -2.91 -21.76 -14.14
N ARG A 484 -3.64 -20.75 -13.62
CA ARG A 484 -5.10 -20.84 -13.43
C ARG A 484 -5.91 -20.42 -14.65
N CYS A 485 -5.27 -19.97 -15.73
CA CYS A 485 -5.92 -19.47 -16.95
C CYS A 485 -5.97 -20.53 -18.07
N GLU A 486 -6.03 -21.83 -17.73
CA GLU A 486 -5.80 -22.96 -18.66
C GLU A 486 -6.93 -23.26 -19.67
N GLY A 487 -7.97 -22.43 -19.76
CA GLY A 487 -9.03 -22.61 -20.76
C GLY A 487 -9.75 -23.96 -20.62
N ARG A 488 -10.04 -24.64 -21.73
CA ARG A 488 -10.72 -25.95 -21.74
C ARG A 488 -9.71 -27.11 -21.70
N PRO A 489 -10.06 -28.28 -21.12
CA PRO A 489 -9.17 -29.45 -21.05
C PRO A 489 -8.77 -30.04 -22.40
N GLU A 490 -9.52 -29.70 -23.47
CA GLU A 490 -9.40 -30.25 -24.83
C GLU A 490 -8.16 -29.74 -25.61
N GLY A 491 -7.35 -28.88 -24.99
CA GLY A 491 -6.16 -28.28 -25.59
C GLY A 491 -6.44 -26.93 -26.28
N TYR A 492 -5.37 -26.22 -26.65
CA TYR A 492 -5.45 -24.92 -27.30
C TYR A 492 -5.63 -25.06 -28.82
N THR A 493 -6.72 -24.51 -29.34
CA THR A 493 -6.96 -24.36 -30.78
C THR A 493 -7.16 -22.87 -31.10
N PRO A 494 -6.23 -22.21 -31.81
CA PRO A 494 -6.41 -20.83 -32.21
C PRO A 494 -7.58 -20.74 -33.21
N HIS A 495 -8.52 -19.83 -32.98
CA HIS A 495 -9.71 -19.69 -33.83
C HIS A 495 -10.24 -18.26 -33.81
N LEU A 496 -10.73 -17.78 -34.96
CA LEU A 496 -11.48 -16.52 -35.07
C LEU A 496 -12.95 -16.83 -35.32
N THR A 497 -13.82 -16.53 -34.35
CA THR A 497 -15.25 -16.84 -34.46
C THR A 497 -15.95 -15.96 -35.50
N LEU A 498 -16.65 -16.59 -36.45
CA LEU A 498 -17.44 -15.92 -37.50
C LEU A 498 -18.94 -15.86 -37.17
N GLY A 499 -19.45 -16.76 -36.32
CA GLY A 499 -20.83 -16.74 -35.88
C GLY A 499 -21.36 -18.11 -35.49
N ARG A 500 -22.66 -18.17 -35.17
CA ARG A 500 -23.37 -19.40 -34.86
C ARG A 500 -24.29 -19.76 -36.02
N THR A 501 -23.90 -20.76 -36.81
CA THR A 501 -24.65 -21.19 -37.99
C THR A 501 -24.28 -22.62 -38.37
N GLU A 502 -25.25 -23.33 -38.94
CA GLU A 502 -25.03 -24.61 -39.62
C GLU A 502 -24.79 -24.43 -41.13
N ASP A 503 -25.08 -23.24 -41.66
CA ASP A 503 -24.91 -22.92 -43.07
C ASP A 503 -23.42 -22.86 -43.45
N PRO A 504 -23.05 -23.29 -44.67
CA PRO A 504 -21.69 -23.13 -45.17
C PRO A 504 -21.31 -21.65 -45.27
N VAL A 505 -20.35 -21.22 -44.44
CA VAL A 505 -19.76 -19.88 -44.50
C VAL A 505 -18.50 -19.92 -45.36
N ARG A 506 -18.38 -18.97 -46.30
CA ARG A 506 -17.17 -18.80 -47.12
C ARG A 506 -16.56 -17.44 -46.87
N LEU A 507 -15.25 -17.42 -46.66
CA LEU A 507 -14.45 -16.21 -46.57
C LEU A 507 -13.15 -16.46 -47.33
N ALA A 508 -12.71 -15.48 -48.12
CA ALA A 508 -11.45 -15.58 -48.85
C ALA A 508 -10.25 -15.67 -47.88
N ALA A 509 -9.18 -16.34 -48.30
CA ALA A 509 -7.95 -16.41 -47.51
C ALA A 509 -7.37 -15.01 -47.28
N MET A 510 -6.85 -14.76 -46.08
CA MET A 510 -6.25 -13.48 -45.68
C MET A 510 -4.92 -13.74 -44.98
N THR A 511 -4.05 -12.73 -44.97
CA THR A 511 -2.77 -12.79 -44.27
C THR A 511 -2.61 -11.55 -43.39
N ALA A 512 -2.12 -11.73 -42.17
CA ALA A 512 -1.83 -10.63 -41.25
C ALA A 512 -0.59 -10.89 -40.40
N GLN A 513 0.07 -9.81 -39.99
CA GLN A 513 1.15 -9.87 -39.02
C GLN A 513 0.57 -10.00 -37.60
N VAL A 514 1.06 -10.97 -36.84
CA VAL A 514 0.87 -11.09 -35.40
C VAL A 514 2.09 -10.45 -34.75
N GLY A 515 1.96 -9.18 -34.37
CA GLY A 515 3.03 -8.40 -33.74
C GLY A 515 2.70 -7.86 -32.35
N GLU A 516 1.43 -7.91 -31.93
CA GLU A 516 0.97 -7.37 -30.65
C GLU A 516 -0.06 -8.29 -30.00
N LEU A 517 0.03 -8.43 -28.68
CA LEU A 517 -1.02 -8.96 -27.81
C LEU A 517 -1.89 -7.83 -27.30
N VAL A 518 -3.17 -8.11 -27.10
CA VAL A 518 -4.13 -7.15 -26.55
C VAL A 518 -4.74 -7.71 -25.27
N LEU A 519 -4.60 -6.95 -24.19
CA LEU A 519 -5.31 -7.20 -22.95
C LEU A 519 -6.71 -6.60 -23.06
N LEU A 520 -7.74 -7.44 -22.98
CA LEU A 520 -9.14 -7.07 -23.12
C LEU A 520 -9.86 -7.16 -21.79
N SER A 521 -10.78 -6.23 -21.53
CA SER A 521 -11.76 -6.37 -20.46
C SER A 521 -13.13 -5.84 -20.84
N ARG A 522 -14.16 -6.36 -20.16
CA ARG A 522 -15.53 -5.86 -20.22
C ARG A 522 -16.06 -5.55 -18.82
N ARG A 523 -16.80 -4.46 -18.72
CA ARG A 523 -17.37 -3.96 -17.46
C ARG A 523 -18.89 -3.95 -17.56
N ALA A 524 -19.61 -4.43 -16.54
CA ALA A 524 -21.05 -4.69 -16.60
C ALA A 524 -21.45 -5.40 -17.91
N ASP A 525 -22.34 -4.76 -18.70
CA ASP A 525 -22.82 -5.20 -20.01
C ASP A 525 -22.08 -4.53 -21.18
N GLU A 526 -20.99 -3.80 -20.92
CA GLU A 526 -20.15 -3.21 -21.95
C GLU A 526 -19.49 -4.29 -22.83
N PRO A 527 -19.13 -3.95 -24.08
CA PRO A 527 -18.31 -4.83 -24.91
C PRO A 527 -16.91 -5.04 -24.33
N MET A 528 -16.23 -6.09 -24.79
CA MET A 528 -14.79 -6.26 -24.57
C MET A 528 -14.04 -5.12 -25.25
N ARG A 529 -13.23 -4.40 -24.46
CA ARG A 529 -12.43 -3.27 -24.91
C ARG A 529 -10.94 -3.53 -24.67
N PRO A 530 -10.06 -3.12 -25.60
CA PRO A 530 -8.62 -3.04 -25.38
C PRO A 530 -8.28 -2.17 -24.16
N ARG A 531 -7.41 -2.67 -23.30
CA ARG A 531 -6.88 -2.00 -22.09
C ARG A 531 -5.38 -1.80 -22.13
N ALA A 532 -4.66 -2.72 -22.76
CA ALA A 532 -3.24 -2.58 -23.04
C ALA A 532 -2.87 -3.32 -24.32
N ARG A 533 -1.75 -2.93 -24.90
CA ARG A 533 -1.07 -3.64 -25.99
C ARG A 533 0.31 -4.06 -25.51
N ILE A 534 0.75 -5.25 -25.90
CA ILE A 534 2.08 -5.77 -25.60
C ILE A 534 2.74 -6.20 -26.91
N THR A 535 3.86 -5.57 -27.26
CA THR A 535 4.60 -5.88 -28.49
C THR A 535 5.36 -7.20 -28.37
N LEU A 536 5.21 -8.07 -29.38
CA LEU A 536 5.96 -9.32 -29.47
C LEU A 536 7.44 -9.06 -29.79
N GLY A 537 8.33 -9.91 -29.26
CA GLY A 537 9.80 -9.78 -29.38
C GLY A 537 10.42 -8.78 -28.40
N THR A 538 9.78 -7.63 -28.16
CA THR A 538 10.31 -6.62 -27.21
C THR A 538 9.66 -6.66 -25.83
N GLY A 539 8.42 -7.16 -25.74
CA GLY A 539 7.62 -7.09 -24.51
C GLY A 539 7.14 -5.67 -24.17
N GLU A 540 7.31 -4.69 -25.06
CA GLU A 540 6.92 -3.30 -24.79
C GLU A 540 5.43 -3.21 -24.49
N LEU A 541 5.09 -2.69 -23.31
CA LEU A 541 3.72 -2.56 -22.81
C LEU A 541 3.23 -1.12 -22.98
N HIS A 542 2.08 -0.98 -23.63
CA HIS A 542 1.39 0.30 -23.76
C HIS A 542 -0.03 0.22 -23.17
N TRP A 543 -0.25 0.93 -22.06
CA TRP A 543 -1.59 1.09 -21.47
C TRP A 543 -2.46 2.02 -22.32
N LEU A 544 -3.67 1.58 -22.63
CA LEU A 544 -4.66 2.38 -23.34
C LEU A 544 -5.54 3.14 -22.34
N PRO A 545 -5.80 4.44 -22.55
CA PRO A 545 -6.70 5.19 -21.69
C PRO A 545 -8.11 4.63 -21.80
N ASP A 546 -8.85 4.66 -20.69
CA ASP A 546 -10.29 4.48 -20.78
C ASP A 546 -10.83 5.60 -21.67
N PRO A 547 -11.68 5.31 -22.68
CA PRO A 547 -12.28 6.36 -23.46
C PRO A 547 -12.99 7.28 -22.46
N ALA A 548 -12.64 8.57 -22.52
CA ALA A 548 -13.37 9.58 -21.79
C ALA A 548 -14.86 9.29 -21.99
N ALA A 549 -15.66 9.50 -20.95
CA ALA A 549 -17.10 9.58 -21.13
C ALA A 549 -17.32 10.37 -22.41
N GLY A 550 -17.73 9.71 -23.50
CA GLY A 550 -18.20 10.43 -24.66
C GLY A 550 -19.18 11.38 -24.03
N ALA A 551 -18.86 12.69 -24.06
CA ALA A 551 -19.72 13.74 -23.58
C ALA A 551 -21.10 13.25 -23.93
N LYS A 552 -22.00 13.01 -22.93
CA LYS A 552 -23.40 12.59 -23.19
C LYS A 552 -23.72 13.20 -24.53
N ALA A 553 -23.85 12.37 -25.60
CA ALA A 553 -23.77 12.89 -26.97
C ALA A 553 -24.52 14.21 -26.94
N PRO A 554 -23.85 15.36 -27.17
CA PRO A 554 -24.51 16.63 -26.95
C PRO A 554 -25.85 16.47 -27.65
N PRO A 555 -26.99 16.73 -26.96
CA PRO A 555 -28.30 16.63 -27.59
C PRO A 555 -28.12 17.24 -28.97
N GLU A 556 -28.49 16.48 -30.02
CA GLU A 556 -28.07 16.76 -31.40
C GLU A 556 -28.03 18.26 -31.66
N PRO A 557 -27.09 18.82 -32.44
CA PRO A 557 -26.85 20.27 -32.53
C PRO A 557 -28.12 21.15 -32.51
N ALA A 558 -29.19 20.71 -33.17
CA ALA A 558 -30.52 21.31 -33.12
C ALA A 558 -31.17 21.46 -31.73
N ASP A 559 -31.05 20.48 -30.83
CA ASP A 559 -31.63 20.47 -29.47
C ASP A 559 -30.72 21.15 -28.43
N MET A 560 -29.42 21.33 -28.71
CA MET A 560 -28.51 22.19 -27.91
C MET A 560 -28.66 23.67 -28.28
N THR A 561 -28.68 24.00 -29.57
CA THR A 561 -28.86 25.39 -30.06
C THR A 561 -30.22 25.93 -29.62
N ARG A 562 -31.29 25.13 -29.70
CA ARG A 562 -32.63 25.52 -29.23
C ARG A 562 -32.70 25.75 -27.72
N ARG A 563 -31.96 24.98 -26.91
CA ARG A 563 -31.91 25.16 -25.43
C ARG A 563 -31.01 26.32 -25.00
N LEU A 564 -29.99 26.66 -25.78
CA LEU A 564 -29.13 27.83 -25.54
C LEU A 564 -29.82 29.13 -25.95
N GLU A 565 -30.69 29.11 -26.96
CA GLU A 565 -31.44 30.29 -27.43
C GLU A 565 -32.62 30.66 -26.51
N GLU A 566 -33.08 29.76 -25.64
CA GLU A 566 -34.24 29.95 -24.74
C GLU A 566 -33.88 30.08 -23.24
N ALA A 567 -32.62 29.88 -22.84
CA ALA A 567 -32.22 29.88 -21.42
C ALA A 567 -31.95 31.29 -20.87
N LEU A 568 -32.48 31.60 -19.67
CA LEU A 568 -32.14 32.83 -18.97
C LEU A 568 -30.65 32.84 -18.59
N GLU A 569 -29.94 33.89 -19.00
CA GLU A 569 -28.56 34.12 -18.60
C GLU A 569 -28.45 34.25 -17.06
N PRO A 570 -27.38 33.74 -16.41
CA PRO A 570 -27.21 33.83 -14.96
C PRO A 570 -27.31 35.27 -14.41
N ALA A 571 -26.90 36.26 -15.20
CA ALA A 571 -27.02 37.68 -14.86
C ALA A 571 -28.48 38.15 -14.80
N GLU A 572 -29.33 37.66 -15.69
CA GLU A 572 -30.76 37.96 -15.72
C GLU A 572 -31.49 37.30 -14.55
N VAL A 573 -31.14 36.05 -14.20
CA VAL A 573 -31.67 35.38 -13.00
C VAL A 573 -31.29 36.17 -11.74
N THR A 574 -30.04 36.63 -11.64
CA THR A 574 -29.56 37.45 -10.52
C THR A 574 -30.35 38.75 -10.42
N ARG A 575 -30.50 39.49 -11.53
CA ARG A 575 -31.26 40.75 -11.58
C ARG A 575 -32.72 40.59 -11.13
N ARG A 576 -33.40 39.54 -11.59
CA ARG A 576 -34.79 39.27 -11.19
C ARG A 576 -34.93 38.97 -9.70
N LEU A 577 -33.96 38.23 -9.14
CA LEU A 577 -33.94 37.92 -7.71
C LEU A 577 -33.58 39.15 -6.87
N GLU A 578 -32.69 40.03 -7.35
CA GLU A 578 -32.42 41.34 -6.74
C GLU A 578 -33.69 42.17 -6.61
N GLU A 579 -34.42 42.34 -7.73
CA GLU A 579 -35.68 43.11 -7.76
C GLU A 579 -36.77 42.51 -6.86
N ALA A 580 -36.89 41.17 -6.83
CA ALA A 580 -37.93 40.50 -6.05
C ALA A 580 -37.68 40.50 -4.54
N LEU A 581 -36.41 40.64 -4.13
CA LEU A 581 -35.99 40.55 -2.74
C LEU A 581 -35.70 41.93 -2.11
N GLU A 582 -36.10 43.01 -2.75
CA GLU A 582 -36.04 44.36 -2.17
C GLU A 582 -36.82 44.48 -0.84
N PRO A 583 -36.32 45.27 0.14
CA PRO A 583 -35.13 46.13 0.08
C PRO A 583 -33.82 45.42 0.50
N GLY A 584 -33.71 44.11 0.29
CA GLY A 584 -32.49 43.33 0.52
C GLY A 584 -31.42 43.53 -0.57
N VAL A 585 -30.27 42.87 -0.39
CA VAL A 585 -29.16 42.85 -1.35
C VAL A 585 -28.84 41.42 -1.72
N VAL A 586 -28.68 41.12 -3.01
CA VAL A 586 -28.27 39.78 -3.49
C VAL A 586 -26.85 39.86 -4.00
N HIS A 587 -26.01 38.93 -3.55
CA HIS A 587 -24.62 38.82 -3.98
C HIS A 587 -24.42 37.53 -4.76
N VAL A 588 -23.74 37.62 -5.91
CA VAL A 588 -23.18 36.45 -6.58
C VAL A 588 -21.97 35.96 -5.78
N ALA A 589 -21.91 34.65 -5.54
CA ALA A 589 -20.82 34.03 -4.78
C ALA A 589 -20.12 32.93 -5.61
N GLY A 590 -19.18 32.24 -4.95
CA GLY A 590 -18.60 31.01 -5.47
C GLY A 590 -17.84 31.20 -6.79
N SER A 591 -17.89 30.17 -7.64
CA SER A 591 -17.02 30.09 -8.82
C SER A 591 -17.33 31.11 -9.90
N ARG A 592 -18.58 31.58 -9.97
CA ARG A 592 -19.00 32.63 -10.91
C ARG A 592 -18.46 33.98 -10.47
N HIS A 593 -18.56 34.31 -9.18
CA HIS A 593 -17.97 35.53 -8.64
C HIS A 593 -16.44 35.53 -8.80
N MET A 594 -15.78 34.40 -8.56
CA MET A 594 -14.33 34.25 -8.77
C MET A 594 -13.90 34.26 -10.25
N GLY A 595 -14.82 34.13 -11.22
CA GLY A 595 -14.52 34.07 -12.65
C GLY A 595 -14.00 32.71 -13.16
N CYS A 596 -14.09 31.66 -12.36
CA CYS A 596 -13.56 30.31 -12.65
C CYS A 596 -14.67 29.23 -12.74
N ALA A 597 -15.89 29.63 -13.08
CA ALA A 597 -17.00 28.71 -13.30
C ALA A 597 -16.76 27.81 -14.53
N LEU A 598 -17.11 26.52 -14.41
CA LEU A 598 -17.14 25.59 -15.54
C LEU A 598 -18.46 25.75 -16.32
N PRO A 599 -18.51 25.31 -17.60
CA PRO A 599 -19.78 25.21 -18.30
C PRO A 599 -20.80 24.37 -17.51
N GLY A 600 -22.00 24.90 -17.34
CA GLY A 600 -23.06 24.26 -16.55
C GLY A 600 -22.87 24.28 -15.03
N ALA A 601 -21.93 25.08 -14.50
CA ALA A 601 -21.81 25.28 -13.06
C ALA A 601 -23.03 26.01 -12.48
N ASP A 602 -23.41 25.63 -11.26
CA ASP A 602 -24.50 26.22 -10.49
C ASP A 602 -24.32 27.75 -10.30
N LEU A 603 -25.41 28.44 -10.02
CA LEU A 603 -25.41 29.85 -9.63
C LEU A 603 -25.57 29.96 -8.11
N ASP A 604 -24.46 30.26 -7.43
CA ASP A 604 -24.42 30.49 -5.98
C ASP A 604 -24.80 31.94 -5.66
N LEU A 605 -25.87 32.15 -4.90
CA LEU A 605 -26.36 33.47 -4.50
C LEU A 605 -26.48 33.56 -2.97
N VAL A 606 -26.17 34.74 -2.43
CA VAL A 606 -26.42 35.09 -1.02
C VAL A 606 -27.30 36.32 -0.97
N ALA A 607 -28.55 36.16 -0.54
CA ALA A 607 -29.49 37.25 -0.33
C ALA A 607 -29.46 37.70 1.13
N VAL A 608 -29.15 38.97 1.36
CA VAL A 608 -29.18 39.62 2.66
C VAL A 608 -30.48 40.41 2.77
N LEU A 609 -31.36 39.98 3.67
CA LEU A 609 -32.68 40.59 3.86
C LEU A 609 -32.74 41.33 5.21
N PRO A 610 -33.45 42.47 5.29
CA PRO A 610 -33.57 43.24 6.53
C PRO A 610 -34.29 42.47 7.64
N GLY A 611 -33.84 42.65 8.88
CA GLY A 611 -34.47 42.04 10.05
C GLY A 611 -34.35 40.51 10.04
N GLU A 612 -35.43 39.82 10.41
CA GLU A 612 -35.57 38.36 10.37
C GLU A 612 -36.60 38.00 9.28
N PRO A 613 -36.15 37.64 8.07
CA PRO A 613 -37.05 37.41 6.94
C PRO A 613 -37.87 36.11 7.13
N ASP A 614 -39.16 36.15 6.79
CA ASP A 614 -39.98 34.93 6.74
C ASP A 614 -39.52 34.06 5.55
N PRO A 615 -39.04 32.82 5.78
CA PRO A 615 -38.63 31.92 4.71
C PRO A 615 -39.76 31.59 3.71
N ALA A 616 -41.02 31.61 4.14
CA ALA A 616 -42.16 31.38 3.25
C ALA A 616 -42.43 32.56 2.33
N GLU A 617 -42.27 33.77 2.85
CA GLU A 617 -42.38 34.98 2.05
C GLU A 617 -41.25 35.06 1.01
N ALA A 618 -40.00 34.78 1.42
CA ALA A 618 -38.86 34.74 0.51
C ALA A 618 -39.07 33.70 -0.61
N GLU A 619 -39.54 32.49 -0.27
CA GLU A 619 -39.86 31.46 -1.26
C GLU A 619 -40.96 31.91 -2.24
N ALA A 620 -42.03 32.54 -1.74
CA ALA A 620 -43.12 33.05 -2.56
C ALA A 620 -42.64 34.14 -3.54
N ARG A 621 -41.80 35.07 -3.07
CA ARG A 621 -41.17 36.11 -3.89
C ARG A 621 -40.28 35.52 -4.98
N VAL A 622 -39.42 34.54 -4.64
CA VAL A 622 -38.56 33.82 -5.62
C VAL A 622 -39.41 33.12 -6.68
N ARG A 623 -40.51 32.46 -6.27
CA ARG A 623 -41.43 31.77 -7.18
C ARG A 623 -42.13 32.74 -8.14
N ALA A 624 -42.48 33.94 -7.67
CA ALA A 624 -43.08 34.97 -8.51
C ALA A 624 -42.07 35.58 -9.50
N ALA A 625 -40.81 35.76 -9.08
CA ALA A 625 -39.75 36.37 -9.88
C ALA A 625 -39.28 35.50 -11.06
N LEU A 626 -39.35 34.18 -10.89
CA LEU A 626 -38.86 33.21 -11.87
C LEU A 626 -40.02 32.29 -12.31
N PRO A 627 -40.89 32.74 -13.23
CA PRO A 627 -41.98 31.92 -13.75
C PRO A 627 -41.40 30.75 -14.55
N GLY A 628 -41.68 29.52 -14.14
CA GLY A 628 -41.18 28.29 -14.79
C GLY A 628 -40.12 27.52 -14.00
N ILE A 629 -39.77 27.94 -12.77
CA ILE A 629 -38.84 27.19 -11.93
C ILE A 629 -39.36 25.79 -11.60
N SER A 630 -38.44 24.82 -11.59
CA SER A 630 -38.66 23.45 -11.16
C SER A 630 -37.81 23.12 -9.94
N GLY A 631 -38.24 22.14 -9.15
CA GLY A 631 -37.47 21.64 -8.00
C GLY A 631 -37.25 22.65 -6.86
N LEU A 632 -38.01 23.76 -6.82
CA LEU A 632 -37.92 24.75 -5.75
C LEU A 632 -38.21 24.09 -4.40
N ARG A 633 -37.21 24.08 -3.52
CA ARG A 633 -37.31 23.50 -2.18
C ARG A 633 -36.43 24.23 -1.19
N ARG A 634 -36.84 24.19 0.08
CA ARG A 634 -36.00 24.63 1.20
C ARG A 634 -34.95 23.59 1.53
N VAL A 635 -33.75 24.04 1.83
CA VAL A 635 -32.67 23.18 2.33
C VAL A 635 -32.85 23.03 3.84
N VAL A 636 -33.33 21.85 4.26
CA VAL A 636 -33.56 21.52 5.68
C VAL A 636 -32.27 20.97 6.29
N GLY A 637 -31.87 21.48 7.47
CA GLY A 637 -30.68 21.03 8.22
C GLY A 637 -29.38 21.78 7.91
N ALA A 638 -29.41 22.81 7.06
CA ALA A 638 -28.29 23.74 6.90
C ALA A 638 -28.20 24.71 8.08
N ARG A 639 -26.99 25.17 8.44
CA ARG A 639 -26.78 26.18 9.49
C ARG A 639 -27.46 27.52 9.18
N VAL A 640 -27.70 27.82 7.91
CA VAL A 640 -28.40 29.01 7.42
C VAL A 640 -29.49 28.57 6.43
N PRO A 641 -30.71 29.13 6.51
CA PRO A 641 -31.79 28.82 5.57
C PRO A 641 -31.41 29.14 4.12
N GLY A 642 -31.91 28.33 3.19
CA GLY A 642 -31.70 28.55 1.76
C GLY A 642 -32.72 27.83 0.89
N LEU A 643 -32.75 28.22 -0.38
CA LEU A 643 -33.60 27.69 -1.43
C LEU A 643 -32.72 27.08 -2.52
N ARG A 644 -33.08 25.89 -2.98
CA ARG A 644 -32.53 25.29 -4.19
C ARG A 644 -33.62 25.21 -5.24
N LEU A 645 -33.31 25.64 -6.46
CA LEU A 645 -34.25 25.66 -7.57
C LEU A 645 -33.51 25.44 -8.89
N ARG A 646 -34.27 25.17 -9.94
CA ARG A 646 -33.76 25.04 -11.31
C ARG A 646 -34.61 25.88 -12.26
N THR A 647 -33.97 26.76 -13.04
CA THR A 647 -34.59 27.60 -14.06
C THR A 647 -33.88 27.38 -15.39
N ASP A 648 -34.61 27.05 -16.46
CA ASP A 648 -34.07 26.88 -17.82
C ASP A 648 -32.76 26.06 -17.93
N GLY A 649 -32.63 25.03 -17.10
CA GLY A 649 -31.44 24.17 -17.06
C GLY A 649 -30.29 24.65 -16.17
N LEU A 650 -30.38 25.83 -15.56
CA LEU A 650 -29.47 26.36 -14.54
C LEU A 650 -29.93 25.96 -13.14
N ASP A 651 -29.06 25.29 -12.38
CA ASP A 651 -29.25 25.05 -10.96
C ASP A 651 -28.84 26.30 -10.17
N VAL A 652 -29.68 26.77 -9.25
CA VAL A 652 -29.46 27.96 -8.42
C VAL A 652 -29.55 27.57 -6.95
N ASP A 653 -28.49 27.89 -6.21
CA ASP A 653 -28.40 27.73 -4.76
C ASP A 653 -28.45 29.13 -4.12
N LEU A 654 -29.60 29.48 -3.50
CA LEU A 654 -29.85 30.79 -2.89
C LEU A 654 -29.84 30.67 -1.37
N THR A 655 -28.80 31.22 -0.73
CA THR A 655 -28.74 31.33 0.74
C THR A 655 -29.39 32.63 1.20
N VAL A 656 -30.22 32.58 2.24
CA VAL A 656 -30.92 33.76 2.78
C VAL A 656 -30.36 34.08 4.16
N VAL A 657 -29.81 35.28 4.31
CA VAL A 657 -29.15 35.76 5.53
C VAL A 657 -29.90 36.96 6.10
N PRO A 658 -30.31 36.94 7.38
CA PRO A 658 -30.84 38.12 8.05
C PRO A 658 -29.73 39.16 8.27
N SER A 659 -30.01 40.43 7.98
CA SER A 659 -29.10 41.53 8.32
C SER A 659 -29.27 42.02 9.75
N GLY A 660 -30.30 41.54 10.47
CA GLY A 660 -30.64 42.01 11.81
C GLY A 660 -30.85 43.52 11.83
N SER A 661 -30.06 44.23 12.64
CA SER A 661 -30.08 45.70 12.74
C SER A 661 -29.15 46.40 11.73
N LEU A 662 -28.32 45.65 10.99
CA LEU A 662 -27.42 46.22 9.99
C LEU A 662 -28.17 46.55 8.69
N PRO A 663 -27.78 47.63 7.99
CA PRO A 663 -28.17 47.80 6.60
C PRO A 663 -27.69 46.61 5.76
N PRO A 664 -28.54 45.99 4.90
CA PRO A 664 -28.14 44.84 4.10
C PRO A 664 -26.84 45.01 3.31
N GLY A 665 -26.61 46.21 2.75
CA GLY A 665 -25.38 46.52 1.99
C GLY A 665 -24.09 46.56 2.81
N GLN A 666 -24.16 46.61 4.15
CA GLN A 666 -22.98 46.55 5.03
C GLN A 666 -22.74 45.15 5.63
N ALA A 667 -23.63 44.18 5.36
CA ALA A 667 -23.62 42.90 6.04
C ALA A 667 -22.36 42.07 5.74
N VAL A 668 -21.84 42.09 4.52
CA VAL A 668 -20.64 41.33 4.14
C VAL A 668 -19.41 41.83 4.91
N ASP A 669 -19.21 43.15 4.98
CA ASP A 669 -18.07 43.79 5.65
C ASP A 669 -18.13 43.61 7.18
N ARG A 670 -19.34 43.66 7.74
CA ARG A 670 -19.60 43.58 9.19
C ARG A 670 -20.14 42.22 9.63
N ARG A 671 -19.93 41.17 8.83
CA ARG A 671 -20.54 39.84 9.02
C ARG A 671 -20.26 39.20 10.38
N ALA A 672 -19.14 39.54 11.03
CA ALA A 672 -18.78 39.06 12.36
C ALA A 672 -19.79 39.50 13.45
N GLU A 673 -20.56 40.55 13.20
CA GLU A 673 -21.58 41.09 14.11
C GLU A 673 -22.93 40.35 13.99
N LEU A 674 -23.13 39.53 12.95
CA LEU A 674 -24.40 38.87 12.64
C LEU A 674 -24.50 37.44 13.21
N GLY A 675 -23.54 37.04 14.04
CA GLY A 675 -23.45 35.69 14.60
C GLY A 675 -22.76 34.70 13.67
N GLU A 676 -22.34 33.55 14.22
CA GLU A 676 -21.48 32.58 13.53
C GLU A 676 -22.09 32.06 12.22
N ALA A 677 -23.39 31.71 12.24
CA ALA A 677 -24.07 31.15 11.08
C ALA A 677 -24.11 32.12 9.90
N ALA A 678 -24.54 33.37 10.15
CA ALA A 678 -24.56 34.42 9.14
C ALA A 678 -23.14 34.78 8.66
N ALA A 679 -22.17 34.87 9.58
CA ALA A 679 -20.76 35.12 9.23
C ALA A 679 -20.20 34.05 8.29
N ILE A 680 -20.55 32.77 8.51
CA ILE A 680 -20.15 31.65 7.65
C ILE A 680 -20.81 31.72 6.27
N ALA A 681 -22.10 32.04 6.19
CA ALA A 681 -22.80 32.15 4.90
C ALA A 681 -22.28 33.34 4.07
N LEU A 682 -22.09 34.49 4.70
CA LEU A 682 -21.54 35.70 4.07
C LEU A 682 -20.07 35.53 3.68
N SER A 683 -19.34 34.58 4.29
CA SER A 683 -17.95 34.30 3.90
C SER A 683 -17.85 33.84 2.44
N ALA A 684 -18.89 33.25 1.85
CA ALA A 684 -18.87 32.85 0.45
C ALA A 684 -18.65 34.02 -0.53
N VAL A 685 -19.11 35.23 -0.15
CA VAL A 685 -18.90 36.46 -0.92
C VAL A 685 -17.48 36.99 -0.67
N SER A 686 -17.12 37.19 0.59
CA SER A 686 -15.81 37.76 0.95
C SER A 686 -14.64 36.83 0.62
N ASP A 687 -14.85 35.52 0.60
CA ASP A 687 -13.82 34.55 0.18
C ASP A 687 -13.52 34.66 -1.32
N ALA A 688 -14.56 34.87 -2.13
CA ALA A 688 -14.41 35.11 -3.56
C ALA A 688 -13.75 36.47 -3.84
N ASP A 689 -14.10 37.51 -3.08
CA ASP A 689 -13.41 38.81 -3.16
C ASP A 689 -11.92 38.69 -2.80
N ALA A 690 -11.60 37.94 -1.74
CA ALA A 690 -10.22 37.73 -1.31
C ALA A 690 -9.40 36.96 -2.35
N VAL A 691 -9.98 35.95 -3.02
CA VAL A 691 -9.32 35.25 -4.15
C VAL A 691 -9.04 36.23 -5.30
N ARG A 692 -10.03 37.04 -5.69
CA ARG A 692 -9.86 38.03 -6.77
C ARG A 692 -8.76 39.03 -6.42
N ALA A 693 -8.77 39.55 -5.19
CA ALA A 693 -7.77 40.47 -4.69
C ALA A 693 -6.36 39.85 -4.68
N ALA A 694 -6.22 38.60 -4.23
CA ALA A 694 -4.94 37.89 -4.22
C ALA A 694 -4.36 37.67 -5.63
N THR A 695 -5.21 37.45 -6.63
CA THR A 695 -4.77 37.23 -8.02
C THR A 695 -4.51 38.52 -8.79
N GLY A 696 -5.10 39.64 -8.38
CA GLY A 696 -4.83 40.97 -8.94
C GLY A 696 -4.85 41.02 -10.48
N GLN A 697 -3.75 41.47 -11.08
CA GLN A 697 -3.60 41.60 -12.53
C GLN A 697 -3.54 40.24 -13.25
N ASP A 698 -3.18 39.17 -12.55
CA ASP A 698 -3.08 37.81 -13.09
C ASP A 698 -4.40 37.03 -13.05
N HIS A 699 -5.51 37.70 -12.68
CA HIS A 699 -6.83 37.07 -12.53
C HIS A 699 -7.26 36.26 -13.76
N THR A 700 -6.99 36.73 -14.99
CA THR A 700 -7.34 35.99 -16.21
C THR A 700 -6.54 34.68 -16.34
N ALA A 701 -5.26 34.70 -16.02
CA ALA A 701 -4.40 33.52 -16.03
C ALA A 701 -4.82 32.52 -14.94
N PHE A 702 -5.09 33.02 -13.73
CA PHE A 702 -5.67 32.25 -12.64
C PHE A 702 -7.00 31.60 -13.04
N ALA A 703 -7.94 32.36 -13.63
CA ALA A 703 -9.26 31.86 -13.99
C ALA A 703 -9.17 30.74 -15.03
N ARG A 704 -8.20 30.80 -15.96
CA ARG A 704 -7.89 29.71 -16.88
C ARG A 704 -7.35 28.48 -16.14
N LEU A 705 -6.33 28.64 -15.31
CA LEU A 705 -5.73 27.55 -14.53
C LEU A 705 -6.76 26.87 -13.62
N ALA A 706 -7.51 27.65 -12.84
CA ALA A 706 -8.53 27.15 -11.93
C ALA A 706 -9.61 26.35 -12.66
N ARG A 707 -10.01 26.76 -13.88
CA ARG A 707 -10.95 25.97 -14.71
C ARG A 707 -10.32 24.65 -15.17
N GLN A 708 -9.06 24.64 -15.60
CA GLN A 708 -8.37 23.41 -15.99
C GLN A 708 -8.22 22.45 -14.82
N VAL A 709 -7.80 22.94 -13.65
CA VAL A 709 -7.67 22.15 -12.40
C VAL A 709 -9.01 21.58 -11.97
N LYS A 710 -10.09 22.38 -11.97
CA LYS A 710 -11.42 21.92 -11.59
C LYS A 710 -11.98 20.90 -12.59
N ALA A 711 -11.73 21.09 -13.89
CA ALA A 711 -12.13 20.14 -14.91
C ALA A 711 -11.39 18.80 -14.73
N TRP A 712 -10.08 18.85 -14.46
CA TRP A 712 -9.29 17.68 -14.12
C TRP A 712 -9.81 17.00 -12.85
N ALA A 713 -9.93 17.72 -11.72
CA ALA A 713 -10.41 17.16 -10.45
C ALA A 713 -11.79 16.50 -10.61
N ARG A 714 -12.68 17.11 -11.41
CA ARG A 714 -13.98 16.52 -11.77
C ARG A 714 -13.82 15.23 -12.56
N ALA A 715 -13.01 15.23 -13.62
CA ALA A 715 -12.70 14.02 -14.39
C ALA A 715 -12.11 12.92 -13.50
N ARG A 716 -11.37 13.29 -12.45
CA ARG A 716 -10.75 12.36 -11.50
C ARG A 716 -11.63 11.90 -10.34
N GLY A 717 -12.79 12.55 -10.12
CA GLY A 717 -13.66 12.25 -8.98
C GLY A 717 -13.21 12.84 -7.65
N LEU A 718 -12.30 13.81 -7.68
CA LEU A 718 -11.74 14.46 -6.50
C LEU A 718 -12.48 15.75 -6.13
N ASP A 719 -13.59 16.07 -6.82
CA ASP A 719 -14.30 17.35 -6.74
C ASP A 719 -15.48 17.35 -5.75
N SER A 720 -15.54 16.40 -4.83
CA SER A 720 -16.70 16.26 -3.92
C SER A 720 -16.31 15.95 -2.48
N ALA A 721 -16.41 16.96 -1.61
CA ALA A 721 -16.18 16.82 -0.18
C ALA A 721 -17.03 15.72 0.51
N PRO A 722 -18.33 15.54 0.21
CA PRO A 722 -19.11 14.45 0.81
C PRO A 722 -18.61 13.05 0.46
N PHE A 723 -17.77 12.91 -0.57
CA PHE A 723 -17.20 11.64 -1.04
C PHE A 723 -15.69 11.54 -0.75
N GLY A 724 -15.15 12.40 0.12
CA GLY A 724 -13.73 12.38 0.52
C GLY A 724 -12.80 13.22 -0.37
N GLY A 725 -13.33 13.90 -1.39
CA GLY A 725 -12.57 14.81 -2.25
C GLY A 725 -12.43 16.23 -1.69
N LEU A 726 -11.75 17.10 -2.44
CA LEU A 726 -11.62 18.52 -2.11
C LEU A 726 -12.80 19.34 -2.64
N PRO A 727 -13.32 20.33 -1.89
CA PRO A 727 -14.34 21.22 -2.42
C PRO A 727 -13.76 22.17 -3.48
N GLY A 728 -14.64 22.71 -4.33
CA GLY A 728 -14.23 23.63 -5.41
C GLY A 728 -13.45 24.86 -4.94
N LEU A 729 -13.73 25.36 -3.73
CA LEU A 729 -12.97 26.47 -3.14
C LEU A 729 -11.51 26.07 -2.84
N ALA A 730 -11.27 24.86 -2.33
CA ALA A 730 -9.91 24.39 -2.03
C ALA A 730 -9.06 24.31 -3.32
N TRP A 731 -9.61 23.73 -4.39
CA TRP A 731 -8.96 23.72 -5.71
C TRP A 731 -8.64 25.12 -6.23
N THR A 732 -9.53 26.08 -5.96
CA THR A 732 -9.36 27.46 -6.39
C THR A 732 -8.26 28.17 -5.60
N ILE A 733 -8.20 27.96 -4.28
CA ILE A 733 -7.12 28.48 -3.42
C ILE A 733 -5.77 27.90 -3.85
N MET A 734 -5.71 26.59 -4.11
CA MET A 734 -4.50 25.94 -4.60
C MET A 734 -4.07 26.51 -5.95
N ALA A 735 -5.00 26.73 -6.90
CA ALA A 735 -4.69 27.34 -8.19
C ALA A 735 -4.20 28.79 -8.05
N ALA A 736 -4.79 29.58 -7.13
CA ALA A 736 -4.34 30.95 -6.86
C ALA A 736 -2.97 31.00 -6.15
N ARG A 737 -2.63 29.96 -5.37
CA ARG A 737 -1.36 29.87 -4.62
C ARG A 737 -0.21 29.27 -5.43
N THR A 738 -0.49 28.67 -6.58
CA THR A 738 0.53 28.12 -7.49
C THR A 738 1.49 29.22 -7.94
N PRO A 739 2.82 29.06 -7.74
CA PRO A 739 3.80 30.08 -8.09
C PRO A 739 3.79 30.47 -9.57
N HIS A 740 3.92 31.77 -9.85
CA HIS A 740 4.20 32.29 -11.19
C HIS A 740 5.64 31.95 -11.64
N GLY A 741 5.93 32.11 -12.94
CA GLY A 741 7.19 31.68 -13.57
C GLY A 741 7.00 31.07 -14.96
N ASP A 742 8.06 30.47 -15.50
CA ASP A 742 8.10 29.90 -16.85
C ASP A 742 7.40 28.53 -16.94
N GLY A 743 7.03 28.12 -18.15
CA GLY A 743 6.37 26.83 -18.42
C GLY A 743 4.85 26.82 -18.25
N ASP A 744 4.24 25.68 -18.58
CA ASP A 744 2.78 25.50 -18.53
C ASP A 744 2.26 25.64 -17.08
N PRO A 745 1.31 26.56 -16.80
CA PRO A 745 0.75 26.74 -15.47
C PRO A 745 0.11 25.47 -14.89
N LEU A 746 -0.45 24.59 -15.73
CA LEU A 746 -1.11 23.38 -15.29
C LEU A 746 -0.10 22.30 -14.87
N SER A 747 0.99 22.09 -15.62
CA SER A 747 2.12 21.24 -15.18
C SER A 747 2.70 21.68 -13.83
N ARG A 748 2.91 22.99 -13.65
CA ARG A 748 3.43 23.54 -12.38
C ARG A 748 2.48 23.38 -11.21
N PHE A 749 1.18 23.53 -11.45
CA PHE A 749 0.17 23.23 -10.43
C PHE A 749 0.36 21.79 -9.96
N PHE A 750 0.41 20.81 -10.87
CA PHE A 750 0.58 19.41 -10.48
C PHE A 750 1.90 19.15 -9.76
N GLY A 751 3.03 19.66 -10.28
CA GLY A 751 4.34 19.46 -9.65
C GLY A 751 4.42 20.09 -8.26
N THR A 752 3.85 21.29 -8.06
CA THR A 752 3.83 21.98 -6.77
C THR A 752 3.06 21.17 -5.73
N TRP A 753 1.85 20.72 -6.07
CA TRP A 753 0.95 20.07 -5.12
C TRP A 753 1.26 18.58 -4.94
N ALA A 754 1.88 17.92 -5.92
CA ALA A 754 2.38 16.55 -5.78
C ALA A 754 3.57 16.47 -4.79
N ALA A 755 4.43 17.49 -4.77
CA ALA A 755 5.58 17.57 -3.86
C ALA A 755 5.28 18.29 -2.54
N TRP A 756 4.03 18.70 -2.30
CA TRP A 756 3.67 19.49 -1.13
C TRP A 756 3.71 18.67 0.16
N ASN A 757 4.32 19.23 1.21
CA ASN A 757 4.20 18.67 2.55
C ASN A 757 2.81 19.00 3.11
N TRP A 758 1.88 18.07 3.04
CA TRP A 758 0.47 18.27 3.45
C TRP A 758 0.26 18.58 4.94
N ARG A 759 1.31 18.47 5.77
CA ARG A 759 1.31 19.02 7.14
C ARG A 759 1.33 20.55 7.17
N ASP A 760 1.84 21.17 6.11
CA ASP A 760 1.89 22.63 5.98
C ASP A 760 0.56 23.15 5.41
N PRO A 761 -0.09 24.12 6.10
CA PRO A 761 -1.39 24.63 5.68
C PRO A 761 -1.30 25.43 4.37
N VAL A 762 -2.30 25.24 3.52
CA VAL A 762 -2.45 25.97 2.26
C VAL A 762 -3.38 27.16 2.48
N GLY A 763 -2.92 28.38 2.22
CA GLY A 763 -3.73 29.59 2.33
C GLY A 763 -3.19 30.76 1.51
N LEU A 764 -4.01 31.78 1.30
CA LEU A 764 -3.67 33.00 0.55
C LEU A 764 -3.12 34.13 1.43
N ALA A 765 -3.16 34.01 2.76
CA ALA A 765 -2.68 35.04 3.68
C ALA A 765 -1.12 35.08 3.75
N PRO A 766 -0.51 36.27 3.87
CA PRO A 766 0.94 36.41 4.10
C PRO A 766 1.32 35.77 5.45
N GLY A 767 2.08 34.67 5.41
CA GLY A 767 2.43 33.85 6.58
C GLY A 767 2.17 32.35 6.40
N ALA A 768 1.38 31.96 5.39
CA ALA A 768 1.21 30.56 4.96
C ALA A 768 2.32 30.14 3.96
N ALA A 769 3.58 30.44 4.28
CA ALA A 769 4.75 30.03 3.51
C ALA A 769 5.46 28.84 4.20
N PRO A 770 5.99 27.87 3.45
CA PRO A 770 6.80 26.81 4.05
C PRO A 770 8.10 27.42 4.58
N GLY A 771 8.40 27.21 5.87
CA GLY A 771 9.72 27.54 6.45
C GLY A 771 9.79 28.46 7.67
N LEU A 772 8.68 28.87 8.30
CA LEU A 772 8.70 29.66 9.54
C LEU A 772 7.88 28.99 10.65
N ALA A 773 8.27 27.76 11.02
CA ALA A 773 7.86 27.12 12.27
C ALA A 773 8.95 27.32 13.34
N SER A 774 9.26 28.56 13.68
CA SER A 774 9.95 28.89 14.93
C SER A 774 9.41 30.22 15.46
N GLY A 775 8.51 30.14 16.45
CA GLY A 775 8.07 31.28 17.24
C GLY A 775 6.70 31.83 16.86
N THR A 776 5.73 31.63 17.76
CA THR A 776 4.47 32.38 17.86
C THR A 776 3.51 32.34 16.66
N ALA A 777 2.89 31.18 16.43
CA ALA A 777 1.60 31.17 15.75
C ALA A 777 0.54 31.79 16.69
N THR A 778 -0.07 32.89 16.27
CA THR A 778 -1.21 33.51 16.96
C THR A 778 -2.36 32.48 17.07
N GLY A 779 -3.02 32.45 18.23
CA GLY A 779 -3.95 31.37 18.66
C GLY A 779 -5.21 31.11 17.82
N ALA A 780 -5.34 31.70 16.63
CA ALA A 780 -6.43 31.42 15.70
C ALA A 780 -6.13 30.26 14.71
N ALA A 781 -4.85 30.02 14.39
CA ALA A 781 -4.45 28.95 13.45
C ALA A 781 -4.55 27.54 14.06
N THR A 782 -4.39 27.41 15.38
CA THR A 782 -4.40 26.12 16.10
C THR A 782 -5.79 25.46 16.13
N GLY A 783 -6.87 26.23 16.13
CA GLY A 783 -8.25 25.70 16.06
C GLY A 783 -8.73 25.35 14.64
N ALA A 784 -8.04 25.84 13.60
CA ALA A 784 -8.36 25.53 12.20
C ALA A 784 -7.70 24.24 11.70
N ALA A 785 -6.61 23.82 12.34
CA ALA A 785 -5.78 22.66 11.95
C ALA A 785 -6.24 21.31 12.54
N THR A 786 -7.20 21.31 13.46
CA THR A 786 -7.71 20.08 14.10
C THR A 786 -8.92 19.51 13.36
N GLY A 787 -8.98 18.17 13.27
CA GLY A 787 -10.17 17.45 12.80
C GLY A 787 -11.33 17.67 13.78
N ALA A 788 -12.52 17.98 13.26
CA ALA A 788 -13.66 18.45 14.05
C ALA A 788 -14.28 17.42 15.01
N ALA A 789 -13.75 16.18 15.07
CA ALA A 789 -14.33 15.08 15.86
C ALA A 789 -13.33 14.33 16.76
N THR A 790 -12.04 14.26 16.42
CA THR A 790 -11.08 13.35 17.10
C THR A 790 -9.94 14.04 17.84
N GLY A 791 -9.76 15.36 17.67
CA GLY A 791 -8.60 16.08 18.23
C GLY A 791 -7.27 15.78 17.53
N GLU A 792 -7.28 14.91 16.52
CA GLU A 792 -6.13 14.60 15.68
C GLU A 792 -5.90 15.69 14.60
N PRO A 793 -4.65 15.84 14.11
CA PRO A 793 -4.35 16.75 13.01
C PRO A 793 -5.13 16.35 11.75
N ALA A 794 -5.75 17.32 11.07
CA ALA A 794 -6.43 17.04 9.80
C ALA A 794 -5.40 16.62 8.71
N PRO A 795 -5.70 15.59 7.88
CA PRO A 795 -4.76 15.12 6.85
C PRO A 795 -4.41 16.19 5.82
N VAL A 796 -5.38 17.04 5.48
CA VAL A 796 -5.21 18.16 4.55
C VAL A 796 -5.78 19.43 5.18
N VAL A 797 -5.00 20.50 5.15
CA VAL A 797 -5.40 21.81 5.66
C VAL A 797 -5.39 22.84 4.53
N VAL A 798 -6.57 23.20 4.02
CA VAL A 798 -6.74 24.30 3.07
C VAL A 798 -7.63 25.37 3.71
N LEU A 799 -7.06 26.54 3.97
CA LEU A 799 -7.67 27.61 4.74
C LEU A 799 -8.50 28.54 3.85
N THR A 800 -9.73 28.84 4.27
CA THR A 800 -10.55 29.88 3.63
C THR A 800 -9.84 31.23 3.72
N PRO A 801 -9.93 32.08 2.68
CA PRO A 801 -9.11 33.26 2.58
C PRO A 801 -9.60 34.45 3.43
N SER A 802 -10.86 34.46 3.89
CA SER A 802 -11.41 35.53 4.72
C SER A 802 -11.87 35.04 6.10
N ALA A 803 -11.90 35.95 7.08
CA ALA A 803 -12.33 35.62 8.45
C ALA A 803 -13.85 35.33 8.54
N PRO A 804 -14.32 34.42 9.40
CA PRO A 804 -13.53 33.49 10.21
C PRO A 804 -12.84 32.43 9.34
N VAL A 805 -11.50 32.35 9.47
CA VAL A 805 -10.67 31.42 8.68
C VAL A 805 -10.92 30.00 9.16
N ARG A 806 -11.19 29.08 8.23
CA ARG A 806 -11.53 27.68 8.51
C ARG A 806 -10.79 26.76 7.55
N ASN A 807 -10.52 25.53 7.98
CA ASN A 807 -10.12 24.48 7.05
C ASN A 807 -11.36 24.04 6.23
N CYS A 808 -11.30 24.24 4.91
CA CYS A 808 -12.34 23.80 3.98
C CYS A 808 -12.11 22.37 3.44
N ALA A 809 -10.97 21.74 3.74
CA ALA A 809 -10.63 20.37 3.34
C ALA A 809 -10.85 19.32 4.45
N ARG A 810 -11.68 19.61 5.45
CA ARG A 810 -11.89 18.76 6.64
C ARG A 810 -12.45 17.36 6.34
N GLN A 811 -13.04 17.17 5.16
CA GLN A 811 -13.65 15.92 4.74
C GLN A 811 -12.66 14.95 4.07
N VAL A 812 -11.42 15.37 3.84
CA VAL A 812 -10.38 14.49 3.29
C VAL A 812 -9.89 13.55 4.39
N THR A 813 -10.05 12.24 4.17
CA THR A 813 -9.54 11.19 5.07
C THR A 813 -8.05 10.95 4.82
N PRO A 814 -7.32 10.24 5.71
CA PRO A 814 -5.95 9.82 5.44
C PRO A 814 -5.79 9.05 4.11
N GLY A 815 -6.71 8.12 3.81
CA GLY A 815 -6.74 7.42 2.52
C GLY A 815 -7.04 8.37 1.34
N GLY A 816 -7.90 9.38 1.57
CA GLY A 816 -8.15 10.45 0.60
C GLY A 816 -6.93 11.31 0.26
N LEU A 817 -6.04 11.56 1.23
CA LEU A 817 -4.77 12.25 1.01
C LEU A 817 -3.82 11.42 0.13
N GLU A 818 -3.75 10.11 0.35
CA GLU A 818 -2.94 9.22 -0.47
C GLU A 818 -3.42 9.25 -1.93
N LEU A 819 -4.74 9.10 -2.14
CA LEU A 819 -5.36 9.17 -3.45
C LEU A 819 -5.09 10.53 -4.13
N LEU A 820 -5.26 11.63 -3.40
CA LEU A 820 -4.99 12.97 -3.91
C LEU A 820 -3.55 13.12 -4.39
N THR A 821 -2.59 12.63 -3.60
CA THR A 821 -1.15 12.69 -3.92
C THR A 821 -0.81 11.85 -5.14
N GLN A 822 -1.31 10.61 -5.21
CA GLN A 822 -1.11 9.73 -6.37
C GLN A 822 -1.69 10.33 -7.66
N GLU A 823 -2.85 10.98 -7.57
CA GLU A 823 -3.49 11.61 -8.72
C GLU A 823 -2.75 12.88 -9.19
N LEU A 824 -2.27 13.71 -8.27
CA LEU A 824 -1.45 14.88 -8.59
C LEU A 824 -0.11 14.47 -9.23
N TYR A 825 0.56 13.46 -8.68
CA TYR A 825 1.81 12.94 -9.23
C TYR A 825 1.63 12.38 -10.64
N ARG A 826 0.60 11.55 -10.85
CA ARG A 826 0.25 11.03 -12.18
C ARG A 826 -0.06 12.15 -13.17
N ALA A 827 -0.77 13.18 -12.74
CA ALA A 827 -1.11 14.31 -13.59
C ALA A 827 0.14 15.12 -13.98
N TRP A 828 1.08 15.27 -13.06
CA TRP A 828 2.40 15.85 -13.33
C TRP A 828 3.17 15.02 -14.37
N GLU A 829 3.28 13.70 -14.19
CA GLU A 829 3.97 12.83 -15.16
C GLU A 829 3.34 12.88 -16.55
N LEU A 830 2.00 12.89 -16.64
CA LEU A 830 1.30 12.99 -17.93
C LEU A 830 1.59 14.33 -18.61
N ALA A 831 1.66 15.42 -17.84
CA ALA A 831 1.93 16.74 -18.38
C ALA A 831 3.39 16.88 -18.84
N GLU A 832 4.36 16.40 -18.06
CA GLU A 832 5.79 16.41 -18.41
C GLU A 832 6.10 15.55 -19.66
N ASN A 833 5.39 14.43 -19.83
CA ASN A 833 5.56 13.54 -20.98
C ASN A 833 4.73 13.96 -22.22
N GLY A 834 4.12 15.15 -22.22
CA GLY A 834 3.33 15.65 -23.36
C GLY A 834 2.00 14.93 -23.59
N ARG A 835 1.50 14.19 -22.59
CA ARG A 835 0.27 13.37 -22.62
C ARG A 835 -0.92 14.06 -21.94
N SER A 836 -0.95 15.40 -21.93
CA SER A 836 -1.98 16.20 -21.24
C SER A 836 -3.42 15.93 -21.70
N ALA A 837 -3.63 15.38 -22.90
CA ALA A 837 -4.95 14.96 -23.37
C ALA A 837 -5.59 13.88 -22.46
N GLU A 838 -4.77 13.08 -21.77
CA GLU A 838 -5.23 12.01 -20.88
C GLU A 838 -5.66 12.51 -19.50
N LEU A 839 -5.39 13.78 -19.16
CA LEU A 839 -5.80 14.39 -17.89
C LEU A 839 -7.34 14.44 -17.75
N ALA A 840 -8.06 14.45 -18.87
CA ALA A 840 -9.52 14.43 -18.90
C ALA A 840 -10.11 13.01 -18.77
N ALA A 841 -9.29 11.96 -18.74
CA ALA A 841 -9.76 10.60 -18.57
C ALA A 841 -10.05 10.29 -17.09
N PRO A 842 -11.07 9.48 -16.78
CA PRO A 842 -11.29 9.01 -15.41
C PRO A 842 -10.14 8.10 -14.94
N PRO A 843 -9.93 7.99 -13.61
CA PRO A 843 -8.95 7.05 -13.07
C PRO A 843 -9.29 5.62 -13.46
N PRO A 844 -8.28 4.75 -13.60
CA PRO A 844 -8.51 3.34 -13.91
C PRO A 844 -8.99 2.59 -12.66
N LEU A 845 -10.19 2.92 -12.16
CA LEU A 845 -10.69 2.45 -10.88
C LEU A 845 -10.83 0.93 -10.82
N HIS A 846 -11.15 0.28 -11.92
CA HIS A 846 -11.21 -1.19 -12.03
C HIS A 846 -9.84 -1.87 -11.89
N ARG A 847 -8.73 -1.14 -12.12
CA ARG A 847 -7.36 -1.62 -11.79
C ARG A 847 -6.99 -1.41 -10.33
N ARG A 848 -7.65 -0.48 -9.64
CA ARG A 848 -7.40 -0.17 -8.23
C ARG A 848 -8.21 -1.04 -7.28
N HIS A 849 -9.45 -1.37 -7.66
CA HIS A 849 -10.40 -2.02 -6.78
C HIS A 849 -10.76 -3.42 -7.27
N ALA A 850 -10.57 -4.42 -6.41
CA ALA A 850 -10.92 -5.81 -6.66
C ALA A 850 -12.44 -6.04 -6.52
N ALA A 851 -13.14 -5.22 -5.73
CA ALA A 851 -14.59 -5.26 -5.56
C ALA A 851 -15.16 -3.86 -5.29
N TRP A 852 -16.49 -3.78 -5.30
CA TRP A 852 -17.26 -2.55 -5.12
C TRP A 852 -18.38 -2.74 -4.10
N ALA A 853 -18.71 -1.66 -3.39
CA ALA A 853 -20.00 -1.50 -2.74
C ALA A 853 -20.88 -0.58 -3.61
N VAL A 854 -22.04 -1.09 -4.01
CA VAL A 854 -23.02 -0.37 -4.84
C VAL A 854 -24.14 0.14 -3.95
N VAL A 855 -24.20 1.46 -3.78
CA VAL A 855 -25.26 2.13 -3.02
C VAL A 855 -26.41 2.44 -3.97
N THR A 856 -27.55 1.80 -3.78
CA THR A 856 -28.77 2.03 -4.58
C THR A 856 -29.79 2.81 -3.77
N VAL A 857 -30.23 3.94 -4.30
CA VAL A 857 -31.20 4.85 -3.67
C VAL A 857 -32.47 4.84 -4.49
N ARG A 858 -33.62 4.49 -3.89
CA ARG A 858 -34.94 4.49 -4.54
C ARG A 858 -35.95 5.31 -3.73
N SER A 859 -36.59 6.30 -4.36
CA SER A 859 -37.59 7.13 -3.69
C SER A 859 -38.49 7.86 -4.69
N GLY A 860 -39.72 8.19 -4.27
CA GLY A 860 -40.58 9.16 -4.96
C GLY A 860 -40.10 10.61 -4.80
N GLU A 861 -39.33 10.88 -3.74
CA GLU A 861 -38.65 12.16 -3.46
C GLU A 861 -37.13 11.94 -3.52
N LEU A 862 -36.63 11.59 -4.71
CA LEU A 862 -35.25 11.14 -4.88
C LEU A 862 -34.22 12.19 -4.44
N ASP A 863 -34.39 13.46 -4.80
CA ASP A 863 -33.42 14.53 -4.49
C ASP A 863 -33.26 14.81 -2.99
N ALA A 864 -34.32 14.64 -2.21
CA ALA A 864 -34.27 14.79 -0.76
C ALA A 864 -33.51 13.63 -0.12
N LEU A 865 -33.77 12.40 -0.56
CA LEU A 865 -33.06 11.22 -0.05
C LEU A 865 -31.58 11.21 -0.49
N LEU A 866 -31.28 11.64 -1.72
CA LEU A 866 -29.91 11.79 -2.21
C LEU A 866 -29.11 12.79 -1.37
N GLY A 867 -29.71 13.90 -0.95
CA GLY A 867 -29.08 14.85 -0.04
C GLY A 867 -28.66 14.20 1.29
N ARG A 868 -29.53 13.39 1.88
CA ARG A 868 -29.24 12.64 3.12
C ARG A 868 -28.16 11.58 2.93
N VAL A 869 -28.23 10.81 1.83
CA VAL A 869 -27.22 9.80 1.48
C VAL A 869 -25.84 10.43 1.31
N ARG A 870 -25.75 11.56 0.58
CA ARG A 870 -24.51 12.31 0.41
C ARG A 870 -23.95 12.79 1.75
N GLY A 871 -24.80 13.31 2.64
CA GLY A 871 -24.40 13.77 3.96
C GLY A 871 -23.81 12.68 4.87
N ARG A 872 -24.12 11.41 4.59
CA ARG A 872 -23.62 10.24 5.36
C ARG A 872 -22.58 9.41 4.61
N MET A 873 -22.14 9.83 3.43
CA MET A 873 -21.22 9.02 2.62
C MET A 873 -19.84 8.86 3.28
N LEU A 874 -19.31 9.91 3.94
CA LEU A 874 -18.05 9.82 4.70
C LEU A 874 -18.13 8.84 5.88
N GLU A 875 -19.28 8.74 6.54
CA GLU A 875 -19.52 7.76 7.62
C GLU A 875 -19.39 6.33 7.07
N LEU A 876 -19.92 6.07 5.87
CA LEU A 876 -19.78 4.77 5.22
C LEU A 876 -18.33 4.48 4.82
N ILE A 877 -17.62 5.47 4.28
CA ILE A 877 -16.20 5.32 3.91
C ILE A 877 -15.36 5.02 5.15
N GLY A 878 -15.53 5.77 6.24
CA GLY A 878 -14.81 5.53 7.49
C GLY A 878 -15.08 4.13 8.07
N ALA A 879 -16.33 3.67 8.05
CA ALA A 879 -16.66 2.31 8.50
C ALA A 879 -16.03 1.21 7.62
N LEU A 880 -15.81 1.48 6.32
CA LEU A 880 -15.09 0.57 5.43
C LEU A 880 -13.57 0.58 5.72
N GLU A 881 -12.99 1.76 5.97
CA GLU A 881 -11.59 1.91 6.37
C GLU A 881 -11.31 1.12 7.66
N GLU A 882 -12.15 1.28 8.70
CA GLU A 882 -12.07 0.53 9.97
C GLU A 882 -12.20 -0.99 9.79
N ALA A 883 -12.93 -1.42 8.77
CA ALA A 883 -13.12 -2.83 8.44
C ALA A 883 -12.01 -3.43 7.57
N GLY A 884 -10.88 -2.73 7.41
CA GLY A 884 -9.71 -3.21 6.68
C GLY A 884 -9.68 -2.85 5.19
N ALA A 885 -10.46 -1.84 4.77
CA ALA A 885 -10.42 -1.29 3.41
C ALA A 885 -9.96 0.18 3.41
N PRO A 886 -8.70 0.47 3.80
CA PRO A 886 -8.18 1.83 3.93
C PRO A 886 -8.10 2.60 2.59
N ASP A 887 -8.12 1.88 1.47
CA ASP A 887 -8.10 2.38 0.09
C ASP A 887 -9.51 2.44 -0.53
N ALA A 888 -10.56 2.46 0.30
CA ALA A 888 -11.93 2.64 -0.16
C ALA A 888 -12.14 4.03 -0.78
N HIS A 889 -12.75 4.07 -1.97
CA HIS A 889 -12.95 5.33 -2.71
C HIS A 889 -14.36 5.41 -3.31
N ALA A 890 -15.13 6.39 -2.87
CA ALA A 890 -16.48 6.61 -3.36
C ALA A 890 -16.50 7.52 -4.60
N TRP A 891 -17.05 7.03 -5.71
CA TRP A 891 -17.23 7.86 -6.91
C TRP A 891 -18.36 8.88 -6.69
N PRO A 892 -18.11 10.19 -6.89
CA PRO A 892 -19.04 11.24 -6.46
C PRO A 892 -20.30 11.38 -7.33
N ARG A 893 -20.37 10.66 -8.45
CA ARG A 893 -21.49 10.73 -9.40
C ARG A 893 -22.18 9.37 -9.49
N PRO A 894 -23.52 9.34 -9.62
CA PRO A 894 -24.20 8.08 -9.86
C PRO A 894 -23.86 7.55 -11.24
N PHE A 895 -23.56 6.26 -11.36
CA PHE A 895 -23.30 5.61 -12.65
C PHE A 895 -24.59 5.17 -13.36
N ASP A 896 -25.70 5.11 -12.61
CA ASP A 896 -27.05 4.88 -13.10
C ASP A 896 -27.99 5.83 -12.35
N SER A 897 -28.77 6.62 -13.09
CA SER A 897 -29.69 7.60 -12.53
C SER A 897 -30.94 7.74 -13.40
N GLY A 898 -32.09 7.81 -12.73
CA GLY A 898 -33.40 8.01 -13.33
C GLY A 898 -34.33 8.74 -12.36
N PRO A 899 -35.59 8.98 -12.72
CA PRO A 899 -36.50 9.84 -11.94
C PRO A 899 -36.83 9.31 -10.54
N ARG A 900 -36.59 8.03 -10.27
CA ARG A 900 -36.89 7.37 -8.98
C ARG A 900 -35.75 6.53 -8.41
N GLN A 901 -34.60 6.49 -9.09
CA GLN A 901 -33.47 5.65 -8.70
C GLN A 901 -32.15 6.34 -9.01
N ALA A 902 -31.16 6.21 -8.12
CA ALA A 902 -29.77 6.50 -8.41
C ALA A 902 -28.87 5.42 -7.79
N ARG A 903 -27.74 5.11 -8.45
CA ARG A 903 -26.76 4.13 -7.99
C ARG A 903 -25.36 4.72 -7.96
N TYR A 904 -24.70 4.63 -6.82
CA TYR A 904 -23.31 5.05 -6.61
C TYR A 904 -22.41 3.82 -6.45
N ALA A 905 -21.14 3.98 -6.79
CA ALA A 905 -20.13 2.95 -6.62
C ALA A 905 -19.05 3.44 -5.65
N ILE A 906 -18.68 2.57 -4.72
CA ILE A 906 -17.54 2.73 -3.82
C ILE A 906 -16.58 1.60 -4.12
N GLY A 907 -15.38 1.92 -4.59
CA GLY A 907 -14.32 0.95 -4.75
C GLY A 907 -13.85 0.48 -3.38
N LEU A 908 -13.69 -0.83 -3.19
CA LEU A 908 -13.33 -1.45 -1.89
C LEU A 908 -11.85 -1.84 -1.81
N GLY A 909 -11.02 -1.19 -2.62
CA GLY A 909 -9.59 -1.45 -2.62
C GLY A 909 -9.14 -2.79 -3.19
N ARG A 910 -7.85 -3.12 -3.00
CA ARG A 910 -7.26 -4.40 -3.42
C ARG A 910 -7.66 -5.56 -2.50
N THR A 911 -7.86 -5.28 -1.22
CA THR A 911 -8.20 -6.26 -0.18
C THR A 911 -9.58 -5.92 0.41
N PRO A 912 -10.67 -6.18 -0.33
CA PRO A 912 -12.01 -5.80 0.11
C PRO A 912 -12.44 -6.60 1.35
N PRO A 913 -13.30 -6.02 2.21
CA PRO A 913 -13.79 -6.70 3.39
C PRO A 913 -14.66 -7.89 2.99
N ALA A 914 -14.79 -8.86 3.89
CA ALA A 914 -15.66 -10.00 3.67
C ALA A 914 -17.12 -9.55 3.43
N ALA A 915 -17.86 -10.29 2.58
CA ALA A 915 -19.22 -9.90 2.22
C ALA A 915 -20.17 -9.80 3.43
N ALA A 916 -19.96 -10.63 4.45
CA ALA A 916 -20.71 -10.57 5.71
C ALA A 916 -20.46 -9.26 6.46
N THR A 917 -19.19 -8.86 6.60
CA THR A 917 -18.77 -7.59 7.23
C THR A 917 -19.37 -6.39 6.50
N LEU A 918 -19.31 -6.37 5.16
CA LEU A 918 -19.95 -5.30 4.37
C LEU A 918 -21.47 -5.26 4.60
N GLY A 919 -22.13 -6.42 4.72
CA GLY A 919 -23.56 -6.51 5.02
C GLY A 919 -23.94 -5.99 6.41
N GLU A 920 -23.06 -6.09 7.40
CA GLU A 920 -23.24 -5.51 8.74
C GLU A 920 -23.12 -3.99 8.70
N ILE A 921 -22.05 -3.48 8.09
CA ILE A 921 -21.83 -2.03 7.88
C ILE A 921 -23.02 -1.42 7.14
N ALA A 922 -23.44 -2.05 6.04
CA ALA A 922 -24.57 -1.61 5.22
C ALA A 922 -25.87 -1.50 6.03
N ARG A 923 -26.20 -2.51 6.85
CA ARG A 923 -27.41 -2.51 7.68
C ARG A 923 -27.37 -1.44 8.76
N HIS A 924 -26.21 -1.21 9.37
CA HIS A 924 -26.04 -0.16 10.37
C HIS A 924 -26.20 1.22 9.74
N TRP A 925 -25.46 1.47 8.65
CA TRP A 925 -25.44 2.74 7.96
C TRP A 925 -26.80 3.08 7.33
N ALA A 926 -27.46 2.14 6.66
CA ALA A 926 -28.73 2.39 5.95
C ALA A 926 -29.99 2.42 6.86
N ARG A 927 -29.85 2.19 8.18
CA ARG A 927 -30.97 2.01 9.12
C ARG A 927 -32.08 3.09 9.02
N ASP A 928 -31.68 4.35 8.91
CA ASP A 928 -32.59 5.51 8.86
C ASP A 928 -32.77 6.09 7.45
N LEU A 929 -32.40 5.33 6.42
CA LEU A 929 -32.45 5.71 5.01
C LEU A 929 -33.40 4.78 4.24
N PRO A 930 -34.73 5.00 4.31
CA PRO A 930 -35.69 4.12 3.64
C PRO A 930 -35.47 4.13 2.13
N GLY A 931 -35.49 2.95 1.51
CA GLY A 931 -35.25 2.79 0.07
C GLY A 931 -33.77 2.82 -0.34
N VAL A 932 -32.83 2.78 0.61
CA VAL A 932 -31.39 2.68 0.35
C VAL A 932 -30.88 1.27 0.62
N THR A 933 -30.14 0.69 -0.32
CA THR A 933 -29.42 -0.59 -0.16
C THR A 933 -27.95 -0.43 -0.52
N VAL A 934 -27.09 -1.27 0.08
CA VAL A 934 -25.66 -1.35 -0.26
C VAL A 934 -25.33 -2.81 -0.53
N GLU A 935 -24.84 -3.11 -1.73
CA GLU A 935 -24.58 -4.48 -2.20
C GLU A 935 -23.14 -4.64 -2.68
N ARG A 936 -22.53 -5.79 -2.41
CA ARG A 936 -21.20 -6.12 -2.93
C ARG A 936 -21.29 -6.48 -4.42
N ALA A 937 -20.38 -5.95 -5.23
CA ALA A 937 -20.22 -6.34 -6.63
C ALA A 937 -18.75 -6.66 -6.93
N ASP A 938 -18.49 -7.77 -7.62
CA ASP A 938 -17.13 -8.21 -7.95
C ASP A 938 -16.54 -7.43 -9.12
N GLY A 939 -15.27 -7.02 -9.01
CA GLY A 939 -14.43 -6.47 -10.09
C GLY A 939 -15.17 -5.78 -11.23
N GLY A 940 -15.18 -6.39 -12.42
CA GLY A 940 -15.80 -5.81 -13.61
C GLY A 940 -17.34 -5.72 -13.60
N ALA A 941 -18.06 -6.00 -12.50
CA ALA A 941 -19.52 -5.94 -12.45
C ALA A 941 -20.10 -4.52 -12.51
N VAL A 942 -19.34 -3.53 -12.07
CA VAL A 942 -19.69 -2.10 -12.17
C VAL A 942 -19.26 -1.58 -13.55
N PRO A 943 -20.08 -0.77 -14.25
CA PRO A 943 -19.69 -0.18 -15.53
C PRO A 943 -18.53 0.80 -15.36
N THR A 944 -18.01 1.29 -16.47
CA THR A 944 -17.03 2.37 -16.48
C THR A 944 -17.64 3.62 -15.83
N LEU A 945 -17.00 4.08 -14.76
CA LEU A 945 -17.44 5.27 -14.03
C LEU A 945 -17.01 6.54 -14.78
N ARG A 946 -17.93 7.49 -14.87
CA ARG A 946 -17.83 8.69 -15.72
C ARG A 946 -18.11 9.96 -14.92
#